data_AF-A0A428UWW8-F1
#
_entry.id   AF-A0A428UWW8-F1
#
_cell.length_a   1.000
_cell.length_b   1.000
_cell.length_c   1.000
_cell.angle_alpha   90.00
_cell.angle_beta   90.00
_cell.angle_gamma   90.00
#
_symmetry.space_group_name_H-M   'P 1'
#
loop_
_entity.id
_entity.type
_entity.pdbx_description
1 polymer ?
#
loop_
_entity_poly.entity_id
_entity_poly.type
_entity_poly.pdbx_seq_one_letter_code
_entity_poly.pdbx_strand_id
1 'polypeptide(L)'
;MNWIEQGPVFDITEDELLEAVNMHKRFRMPLVAPRVVLTDLPNFDDITQYGVSEEIQQHLWSNEIARLLGAITSPEALAFKGSKALAIGSKSSYEMLAAMADHVWEALNIAAYDGEGLLATDVKELCKVDLLKSSRLVLVYLCGKEEDDDAPGIEDLFNFVDYLTAVLAQILCDAAEGKLFHLHILAQLVKLSAKIKTVSRRLQACAQISIEKGISDRKIDELDTEPLPEGMRGLQGELASLDSSSKKDSMRSVYYLQCAKYRHGIFDLLRFVLVPLRRTDKLTSNSATPYELCSAVYGMRFERFRTLVYQDHENDFSGTSDASTVNCARSSFRRLWAAVSHVRRFGSTYCQPPFTTTRDSSGTHSQSESIAIDHHDRLVGTRIVWGRGLVHSEMSPTHRTIFIESMSHIITVMIPFIMTSPIIACSMSEFITTASFTKRRYERHGEPIKPYAFDGYSTFFSITTLLPTENSAGRPIEWSWNPPSSSIFTGIGYEVRFPLDPRPASDNDLAMWGPIRRHQAKLDKSSNKMKTWILEEKGVMVRCKPFVLMLMLLCTILVVGGVSIGVAVGDRITGVDPFNITTYCWVIAAFILLVAKNVRVQNWPWNDFLHGRVLCKSISELSSVTGVNEQLILAKLLQDESISVLQTRGPYNKVFNRKSEDGFSIDRPLSTWAMLLGGLIMIVVEFERETGLVCLDLRRGTKCGLIQNMCVYESEGGEFIHCPRLPNEQDEEAYEGPNRIRLEKGNLVWLRTLGFYGNKKAVFI
;
A
#
# COMPACT_ATOMS: atom_id res chain seq x y z
N MET A 1 9.94 -11.31 -19.57
CA MET A 1 8.69 -12.10 -19.49
C MET A 1 7.53 -11.12 -19.38
N ASN A 2 6.61 -11.12 -20.35
CA ASN A 2 5.55 -10.12 -20.49
C ASN A 2 4.46 -10.32 -19.42
N TRP A 3 4.37 -9.40 -18.46
CA TRP A 3 3.40 -9.40 -17.34
C TRP A 3 1.94 -9.17 -17.80
N ILE A 4 1.73 -9.06 -19.11
CA ILE A 4 0.48 -8.65 -19.78
C ILE A 4 -0.22 -9.86 -20.42
N GLU A 5 0.44 -11.01 -20.61
CA GLU A 5 -0.04 -12.05 -21.53
C GLU A 5 -0.81 -13.23 -20.90
N GLN A 6 -0.84 -13.36 -19.57
CA GLN A 6 -1.67 -14.38 -18.91
C GLN A 6 -2.76 -13.69 -18.08
N GLY A 7 -3.87 -13.35 -18.73
CA GLY A 7 -5.12 -13.05 -18.04
C GLY A 7 -5.72 -14.33 -17.45
N PRO A 8 -6.63 -14.23 -16.46
CA PRO A 8 -7.32 -15.41 -15.94
C PRO A 8 -8.09 -16.10 -17.07
N VAL A 9 -8.03 -17.43 -17.14
CA VAL A 9 -8.95 -18.20 -17.98
C VAL A 9 -10.29 -18.21 -17.26
N PHE A 10 -11.27 -17.47 -17.79
CA PHE A 10 -12.63 -17.43 -17.25
C PHE A 10 -13.47 -18.53 -17.88
N ASP A 11 -13.84 -19.51 -17.06
CA ASP A 11 -14.73 -20.62 -17.42
C ASP A 11 -16.01 -20.56 -16.57
N ILE A 12 -16.75 -19.46 -16.71
CA ILE A 12 -18.04 -19.22 -16.03
C ILE A 12 -19.09 -18.97 -17.11
N THR A 13 -20.17 -19.74 -17.06
CA THR A 13 -21.31 -19.58 -17.97
C THR A 13 -22.37 -18.64 -17.38
N GLU A 14 -23.20 -18.07 -18.25
CA GLU A 14 -24.33 -17.24 -17.85
C GLU A 14 -25.32 -18.01 -16.96
N ASP A 15 -25.58 -19.28 -17.28
CA ASP A 15 -26.47 -20.15 -16.51
C ASP A 15 -25.96 -20.41 -15.08
N GLU A 16 -24.66 -20.69 -14.92
CA GLU A 16 -24.04 -20.88 -13.61
C GLU A 16 -24.15 -19.61 -12.76
N LEU A 17 -23.96 -18.44 -13.37
CA LEU A 17 -24.04 -17.16 -12.67
C LEU A 17 -25.49 -16.82 -12.31
N LEU A 18 -26.45 -17.14 -13.18
CA LEU A 18 -27.87 -16.99 -12.90
C LEU A 18 -28.33 -17.88 -11.74
N GLU A 19 -27.82 -19.11 -11.65
CA GLU A 19 -28.06 -20.01 -10.51
C GLU A 19 -27.47 -19.41 -9.22
N ALA A 20 -26.26 -18.85 -9.27
CA ALA A 20 -25.63 -18.22 -8.12
C ALA A 20 -26.35 -16.94 -7.64
N VAL A 21 -26.88 -16.12 -8.56
CA VAL A 21 -27.74 -14.97 -8.20
C VAL A 21 -29.03 -15.45 -7.55
N ASN A 22 -29.64 -16.51 -8.08
CA ASN A 22 -30.85 -17.13 -7.57
C ASN A 22 -30.63 -18.14 -6.44
N MET A 23 -29.45 -18.12 -5.80
CA MET A 23 -29.09 -19.08 -4.75
C MET A 23 -30.11 -19.15 -3.60
N HIS A 24 -30.80 -18.03 -3.30
CA HIS A 24 -31.88 -17.96 -2.30
C HIS A 24 -33.11 -18.82 -2.66
N LYS A 25 -33.44 -18.96 -3.95
CA LYS A 25 -34.59 -19.77 -4.41
C LYS A 25 -34.32 -21.27 -4.25
N ARG A 26 -33.06 -21.68 -4.37
CA ARG A 26 -32.66 -23.10 -4.34
C ARG A 26 -31.21 -23.26 -3.89
N PHE A 27 -30.99 -23.34 -2.58
CA PHE A 27 -29.65 -23.61 -2.03
C PHE A 27 -29.41 -25.11 -1.84
N ARG A 28 -28.24 -25.57 -2.30
CA ARG A 28 -27.86 -26.98 -2.34
C ARG A 28 -26.39 -27.14 -1.97
N MET A 29 -26.09 -28.22 -1.25
CA MET A 29 -24.72 -28.64 -0.98
C MET A 29 -24.53 -30.10 -1.39
N PRO A 30 -24.34 -30.41 -2.68
CA PRO A 30 -24.35 -31.77 -3.21
C PRO A 30 -23.34 -32.70 -2.52
N LEU A 31 -22.18 -32.17 -2.14
CA LEU A 31 -21.10 -32.92 -1.49
C LEU A 31 -21.36 -33.24 -0.01
N VAL A 32 -22.25 -32.49 0.64
CA VAL A 32 -22.45 -32.53 2.10
C VAL A 32 -23.84 -33.05 2.46
N ALA A 33 -24.87 -32.66 1.71
CA ALA A 33 -26.25 -33.02 1.89
C ALA A 33 -26.96 -33.17 0.53
N PRO A 34 -26.65 -34.23 -0.26
CA PRO A 34 -27.12 -34.37 -1.65
C PRO A 34 -28.65 -34.42 -1.80
N ARG A 35 -29.38 -34.77 -0.73
CA ARG A 35 -30.84 -34.91 -0.74
C ARG A 35 -31.58 -33.74 -0.09
N VAL A 36 -30.89 -32.72 0.40
CA VAL A 36 -31.51 -31.58 1.10
C VAL A 36 -31.41 -30.34 0.21
N VAL A 37 -32.54 -29.68 0.00
CA VAL A 37 -32.66 -28.41 -0.72
C VAL A 37 -33.37 -27.42 0.19
N LEU A 38 -32.81 -26.22 0.32
CA LEU A 38 -33.47 -25.11 1.00
C LEU A 38 -34.07 -24.17 -0.05
N THR A 39 -35.32 -23.77 0.16
CA THR A 39 -36.09 -22.88 -0.73
C THR A 39 -36.66 -21.67 0.01
N ASP A 40 -36.53 -21.67 1.34
CA ASP A 40 -37.05 -20.68 2.28
C ASP A 40 -35.90 -19.81 2.83
N LEU A 41 -35.14 -19.20 1.92
CA LEU A 41 -34.00 -18.36 2.26
C LEU A 41 -34.26 -16.90 1.84
N PRO A 42 -33.85 -15.92 2.64
CA PRO A 42 -34.06 -14.51 2.33
C PRO A 42 -33.16 -14.04 1.19
N ASN A 43 -33.63 -13.05 0.43
CA ASN A 43 -32.86 -12.38 -0.60
C ASN A 43 -32.22 -11.09 -0.05
N PHE A 44 -30.90 -11.08 0.15
CA PHE A 44 -30.14 -9.97 0.77
C PHE A 44 -30.19 -8.63 0.02
N ASP A 45 -30.44 -8.66 -1.29
CA ASP A 45 -30.49 -7.47 -2.15
C ASP A 45 -31.79 -7.45 -2.95
N ASP A 46 -32.88 -7.72 -2.25
CA ASP A 46 -34.19 -7.68 -2.87
C ASP A 46 -34.58 -6.25 -3.26
N ILE A 47 -35.01 -6.08 -4.51
CA ILE A 47 -35.49 -4.80 -5.02
C ILE A 47 -37.02 -4.76 -5.10
N THR A 48 -37.71 -5.89 -4.87
CA THR A 48 -39.18 -5.92 -4.92
C THR A 48 -39.83 -5.03 -3.87
N GLN A 49 -39.15 -4.85 -2.73
CA GLN A 49 -39.58 -3.96 -1.66
C GLN A 49 -39.71 -2.48 -2.08
N TYR A 50 -39.12 -2.07 -3.22
CA TYR A 50 -39.18 -0.72 -3.77
C TYR A 50 -40.12 -0.57 -4.97
N GLY A 51 -41.09 -1.48 -5.11
CA GLY A 51 -42.13 -1.41 -6.15
C GLY A 51 -41.70 -1.98 -7.51
N VAL A 52 -40.68 -2.84 -7.54
CA VAL A 52 -40.26 -3.60 -8.73
C VAL A 52 -40.88 -5.00 -8.66
N SER A 53 -41.44 -5.53 -9.75
CA SER A 53 -41.95 -6.90 -9.75
C SER A 53 -40.80 -7.92 -9.78
N GLU A 54 -41.06 -9.16 -9.33
CA GLU A 54 -40.03 -10.22 -9.35
C GLU A 54 -39.55 -10.53 -10.78
N GLU A 55 -40.44 -10.45 -11.78
CA GLU A 55 -40.10 -10.66 -13.19
C GLU A 55 -39.14 -9.57 -13.69
N ILE A 56 -39.40 -8.30 -13.33
CA ILE A 56 -38.53 -7.19 -13.69
C ILE A 56 -37.18 -7.31 -12.98
N GLN A 57 -37.18 -7.70 -11.70
CA GLN A 57 -35.94 -7.97 -10.95
C GLN A 57 -35.08 -9.03 -11.64
N GLN A 58 -35.70 -10.14 -12.07
CA GLN A 58 -34.99 -11.20 -12.77
C GLN A 58 -34.44 -10.74 -14.12
N HIS A 59 -35.19 -9.92 -14.85
CA HIS A 59 -34.74 -9.33 -16.11
C HIS A 59 -33.55 -8.38 -15.90
N LEU A 60 -33.61 -7.51 -14.88
CA LEU A 60 -32.51 -6.62 -14.52
C LEU A 60 -31.24 -7.39 -14.15
N TRP A 61 -31.36 -8.45 -13.35
CA TRP A 61 -30.21 -9.30 -13.03
C TRP A 61 -29.62 -9.99 -14.27
N SER A 62 -30.45 -10.45 -15.20
CA SER A 62 -29.97 -11.07 -16.45
C SER A 62 -29.18 -10.07 -17.30
N ASN A 63 -29.66 -8.83 -17.41
CA ASN A 63 -28.94 -7.76 -18.12
C ASN A 63 -27.59 -7.42 -17.46
N GLU A 64 -27.55 -7.34 -16.12
CA GLU A 64 -26.31 -7.10 -15.37
C GLU A 64 -25.32 -8.27 -15.47
N ILE A 65 -25.81 -9.51 -15.55
CA ILE A 65 -24.98 -10.71 -15.80
C ILE A 65 -24.28 -10.60 -17.15
N ALA A 66 -25.03 -10.35 -18.22
CA ALA A 66 -24.48 -10.22 -19.57
C ALA A 66 -23.43 -9.10 -19.64
N ARG A 67 -23.71 -7.96 -18.97
CA ARG A 67 -22.79 -6.81 -18.88
C ARG A 67 -21.49 -7.14 -18.17
N LEU A 68 -21.55 -7.73 -16.96
CA LEU A 68 -20.36 -8.03 -16.16
C LEU A 68 -19.53 -9.16 -16.78
N LEU A 69 -20.16 -10.20 -17.35
CA LEU A 69 -19.46 -11.24 -18.10
C LEU A 69 -18.76 -10.66 -19.33
N GLY A 70 -19.44 -9.78 -20.08
CA GLY A 70 -18.84 -9.05 -21.20
C GLY A 70 -17.64 -8.20 -20.77
N ALA A 71 -17.73 -7.53 -19.63
CA ALA A 71 -16.63 -6.71 -19.10
C ALA A 71 -15.39 -7.54 -18.74
N ILE A 72 -15.56 -8.77 -18.25
CA ILE A 72 -14.45 -9.60 -17.78
C ILE A 72 -13.81 -10.43 -18.90
N THR A 73 -14.63 -10.86 -19.85
CA THR A 73 -14.19 -11.65 -21.01
C THR A 73 -13.59 -10.78 -22.12
N SER A 74 -13.95 -9.49 -22.19
CA SER A 74 -13.42 -8.59 -23.21
C SER A 74 -11.91 -8.37 -23.05
N PRO A 75 -11.12 -8.50 -24.14
CA PRO A 75 -9.71 -8.14 -24.13
C PRO A 75 -9.48 -6.62 -24.16
N GLU A 76 -10.53 -5.83 -24.42
CA GLU A 76 -10.46 -4.38 -24.48
C GLU A 76 -10.36 -3.75 -23.09
N ALA A 77 -9.68 -2.61 -23.00
CA ALA A 77 -9.64 -1.85 -21.76
C ALA A 77 -11.01 -1.23 -21.50
N LEU A 78 -11.50 -1.37 -20.26
CA LEU A 78 -12.72 -0.69 -19.85
C LEU A 78 -12.51 0.83 -19.90
N ALA A 79 -13.52 1.53 -20.42
CA ALA A 79 -13.56 2.98 -20.44
C ALA A 79 -14.94 3.44 -19.98
N PHE A 80 -14.94 4.49 -19.16
CA PHE A 80 -16.17 5.15 -18.74
C PHE A 80 -16.74 5.94 -19.92
N LYS A 81 -18.06 5.81 -20.12
CA LYS A 81 -18.81 6.50 -21.17
C LYS A 81 -19.76 7.49 -20.51
N GLY A 82 -19.34 8.75 -20.46
CA GLY A 82 -20.17 9.85 -19.96
C GLY A 82 -20.96 10.54 -21.06
N SER A 83 -21.95 11.33 -20.65
CA SER A 83 -22.70 12.24 -21.50
C SER A 83 -21.82 13.39 -22.02
N LYS A 84 -22.41 14.26 -22.85
CA LYS A 84 -21.72 15.45 -23.37
C LYS A 84 -21.24 16.39 -22.26
N ALA A 85 -21.87 16.40 -21.08
CA ALA A 85 -21.44 17.21 -19.93
C ALA A 85 -20.09 16.76 -19.35
N LEU A 86 -19.70 15.51 -19.59
CA LEU A 86 -18.42 14.91 -19.16
C LEU A 86 -17.41 14.80 -20.31
N ALA A 87 -17.70 15.43 -21.45
CA ALA A 87 -16.79 15.45 -22.60
C ALA A 87 -15.54 16.28 -22.33
N ILE A 88 -15.68 17.35 -21.53
CA ILE A 88 -14.61 18.27 -21.14
C ILE A 88 -14.42 18.16 -19.62
N GLY A 89 -13.19 18.33 -19.13
CA GLY A 89 -12.85 18.47 -17.72
C GLY A 89 -12.98 19.93 -17.30
N SER A 90 -14.21 20.37 -16.99
CA SER A 90 -14.44 21.68 -16.38
C SER A 90 -14.66 21.53 -14.87
N LYS A 91 -14.69 22.65 -14.13
CA LYS A 91 -15.05 22.65 -12.71
C LYS A 91 -16.39 21.95 -12.47
N SER A 92 -17.39 22.25 -13.30
CA SER A 92 -18.72 21.62 -13.23
C SER A 92 -18.66 20.11 -13.42
N SER A 93 -17.81 19.61 -14.33
CA SER A 93 -17.63 18.17 -14.54
C SER A 93 -17.02 17.43 -13.34
N TYR A 94 -16.16 18.09 -12.57
CA TYR A 94 -15.64 17.55 -11.30
C TYR A 94 -16.69 17.56 -10.19
N GLU A 95 -17.47 18.64 -10.08
CA GLU A 95 -18.60 18.71 -9.15
C GLU A 95 -19.65 17.64 -9.47
N MET A 96 -19.90 17.38 -10.76
CA MET A 96 -20.78 16.30 -11.22
C MET A 96 -20.26 14.92 -10.83
N LEU A 97 -18.96 14.66 -10.91
CA LEU A 97 -18.38 13.40 -10.42
C LEU A 97 -18.57 13.25 -8.92
N ALA A 98 -18.31 14.31 -8.15
CA ALA A 98 -18.48 14.28 -6.70
C ALA A 98 -19.95 14.01 -6.33
N ALA A 99 -20.89 14.68 -7.00
CA ALA A 99 -22.32 14.43 -6.85
C ALA A 99 -22.71 12.98 -7.21
N MET A 100 -22.18 12.41 -8.30
CA MET A 100 -22.40 11.00 -8.62
C MET A 100 -21.85 10.07 -7.53
N ALA A 101 -20.66 10.35 -6.99
CA ALA A 101 -20.06 9.55 -5.92
C ALA A 101 -20.87 9.63 -4.61
N ASP A 102 -21.36 10.81 -4.24
CA ASP A 102 -22.24 11.01 -3.09
C ASP A 102 -23.57 10.27 -3.27
N HIS A 103 -24.20 10.36 -4.45
CA HIS A 103 -25.45 9.68 -4.74
C HIS A 103 -25.32 8.14 -4.71
N VAL A 104 -24.21 7.59 -5.22
CA VAL A 104 -23.91 6.16 -5.10
C VAL A 104 -23.62 5.77 -3.65
N TRP A 105 -22.92 6.62 -2.89
CA TRP A 105 -22.66 6.38 -1.47
C TRP A 105 -23.96 6.29 -0.67
N GLU A 106 -24.91 7.20 -0.90
CA GLU A 106 -26.22 7.20 -0.25
C GLU A 106 -27.02 5.93 -0.60
N ALA A 107 -27.08 5.57 -1.88
CA ALA A 107 -27.72 4.33 -2.32
C ALA A 107 -27.06 3.08 -1.71
N LEU A 108 -25.74 3.09 -1.56
CA LEU A 108 -24.98 2.01 -0.93
C LEU A 108 -25.33 1.87 0.55
N ASN A 109 -25.54 2.97 1.29
CA ASN A 109 -25.95 2.89 2.70
C ASN A 109 -27.37 2.34 2.86
N ILE A 110 -28.29 2.61 1.91
CA ILE A 110 -29.63 1.98 1.90
C ILE A 110 -29.49 0.46 1.72
N ALA A 111 -28.66 0.04 0.75
CA ALA A 111 -28.39 -1.38 0.55
C ALA A 111 -27.72 -2.01 1.78
N ALA A 112 -26.76 -1.33 2.41
CA ALA A 112 -26.08 -1.82 3.61
C ALA A 112 -27.06 -2.02 4.76
N TYR A 113 -27.89 -1.01 5.06
CA TYR A 113 -28.86 -1.06 6.16
C TYR A 113 -29.85 -2.23 6.02
N ASP A 114 -30.40 -2.46 4.83
CA ASP A 114 -31.28 -3.61 4.60
C ASP A 114 -30.58 -4.96 4.83
N GLY A 115 -29.34 -5.09 4.34
CA GLY A 115 -28.59 -6.35 4.43
C GLY A 115 -28.15 -6.66 5.86
N GLU A 116 -27.63 -5.66 6.57
CA GLU A 116 -27.28 -5.81 7.98
C GLU A 116 -28.52 -5.97 8.86
N GLY A 117 -29.64 -5.31 8.53
CA GLY A 117 -30.91 -5.48 9.21
C GLY A 117 -31.47 -6.90 9.07
N LEU A 118 -31.25 -7.55 7.92
CA LEU A 118 -31.57 -8.96 7.75
C LEU A 118 -30.69 -9.84 8.66
N LEU A 119 -29.37 -9.61 8.66
CA LEU A 119 -28.43 -10.36 9.50
C LEU A 119 -28.72 -10.19 10.99
N ALA A 120 -28.97 -8.98 11.46
CA ALA A 120 -29.31 -8.72 12.84
C ALA A 120 -30.63 -9.38 13.29
N THR A 121 -31.54 -9.67 12.36
CA THR A 121 -32.79 -10.39 12.66
C THR A 121 -32.58 -11.90 12.69
N ASP A 122 -31.86 -12.46 11.71
CA ASP A 122 -31.77 -13.91 11.49
C ASP A 122 -30.51 -14.55 12.09
N VAL A 123 -29.36 -13.88 12.02
CA VAL A 123 -28.03 -14.37 12.48
C VAL A 123 -27.17 -13.22 13.02
N LYS A 124 -27.40 -12.84 14.28
CA LYS A 124 -26.77 -11.68 14.93
C LYS A 124 -25.24 -11.72 14.89
N GLU A 125 -24.62 -12.89 14.97
CA GLU A 125 -23.15 -13.04 15.03
C GLU A 125 -22.45 -12.61 13.74
N LEU A 126 -23.18 -12.53 12.63
CA LEU A 126 -22.65 -12.11 11.33
C LEU A 126 -22.90 -10.63 11.04
N CYS A 127 -23.74 -9.94 11.81
CA CYS A 127 -24.07 -8.53 11.57
C CYS A 127 -22.90 -7.61 11.94
N LYS A 128 -22.53 -6.70 11.04
CA LYS A 128 -21.61 -5.58 11.36
C LYS A 128 -22.40 -4.43 11.98
N VAL A 129 -22.51 -4.42 13.32
CA VAL A 129 -23.31 -3.43 14.06
C VAL A 129 -22.89 -1.98 13.75
N ASP A 130 -21.59 -1.71 13.60
CA ASP A 130 -21.08 -0.38 13.23
C ASP A 130 -21.55 0.07 11.85
N LEU A 131 -21.60 -0.86 10.88
CA LEU A 131 -22.10 -0.59 9.54
C LEU A 131 -23.61 -0.34 9.55
N LEU A 132 -24.36 -1.10 10.34
CA LEU A 132 -25.81 -0.91 10.52
C LEU A 132 -26.11 0.47 11.10
N LYS A 133 -25.43 0.84 12.20
CA LYS A 133 -25.59 2.14 12.88
C LYS A 133 -25.22 3.30 11.98
N SER A 134 -24.03 3.26 11.36
CA SER A 134 -23.56 4.32 10.47
C SER A 134 -24.46 4.48 9.24
N SER A 135 -24.94 3.38 8.64
CA SER A 135 -25.89 3.44 7.52
C SER A 135 -27.22 4.04 7.96
N ARG A 136 -27.73 3.68 9.14
CA ARG A 136 -28.97 4.26 9.69
C ARG A 136 -28.88 5.77 9.87
N LEU A 137 -27.74 6.28 10.35
CA LEU A 137 -27.52 7.73 10.49
C LEU A 137 -27.62 8.45 9.14
N VAL A 138 -27.02 7.87 8.10
CA VAL A 138 -27.11 8.41 6.72
C VAL A 138 -28.57 8.37 6.24
N LEU A 139 -29.30 7.30 6.47
CA LEU A 139 -30.71 7.17 6.05
C LEU A 139 -31.61 8.20 6.73
N VAL A 140 -31.45 8.44 8.03
CA VAL A 140 -32.19 9.48 8.76
C VAL A 140 -31.87 10.86 8.22
N TYR A 141 -30.60 11.13 7.93
CA TYR A 141 -30.19 12.38 7.31
C TYR A 141 -30.86 12.56 5.93
N LEU A 142 -30.91 11.50 5.11
CA LEU A 142 -31.57 11.53 3.80
C LEU A 142 -33.07 11.81 3.89
N CYS A 143 -33.78 11.22 4.86
CA CYS A 143 -35.20 11.48 5.06
C CYS A 143 -35.50 12.94 5.47
N GLY A 144 -34.52 13.62 6.09
CA GLY A 144 -34.63 15.02 6.50
C GLY A 144 -34.11 16.04 5.48
N LYS A 145 -33.52 15.60 4.38
CA LYS A 145 -32.93 16.48 3.35
C LYS A 145 -34.03 17.00 2.42
N GLU A 146 -34.03 18.30 2.11
CA GLU A 146 -34.89 18.87 1.07
C GLU A 146 -34.52 18.28 -0.32
N GLU A 147 -35.48 18.20 -1.24
CA GLU A 147 -35.20 17.73 -2.61
C GLU A 147 -34.14 18.64 -3.25
N ASP A 148 -33.01 18.05 -3.63
CA ASP A 148 -31.85 18.74 -4.18
C ASP A 148 -32.08 18.93 -5.69
N ASP A 149 -32.18 20.19 -6.15
CA ASP A 149 -32.39 20.52 -7.57
C ASP A 149 -31.16 20.16 -8.46
N ASP A 150 -29.99 19.93 -7.85
CA ASP A 150 -28.71 19.66 -8.53
C ASP A 150 -28.39 18.16 -8.70
N ALA A 151 -29.40 17.29 -8.73
CA ALA A 151 -29.19 15.84 -8.87
C ALA A 151 -28.46 15.48 -10.19
N PRO A 152 -27.46 14.57 -10.15
CA PRO A 152 -26.74 14.18 -11.36
C PRO A 152 -27.67 13.49 -12.37
N GLY A 153 -27.35 13.62 -13.66
CA GLY A 153 -28.08 12.93 -14.71
C GLY A 153 -28.12 11.41 -14.46
N ILE A 154 -29.33 10.84 -14.40
CA ILE A 154 -29.55 9.41 -14.06
C ILE A 154 -28.75 8.48 -14.99
N GLU A 155 -28.59 8.84 -16.27
CA GLU A 155 -27.82 8.07 -17.23
C GLU A 155 -26.32 8.01 -16.87
N ASP A 156 -25.71 9.15 -16.55
CA ASP A 156 -24.31 9.22 -16.14
C ASP A 156 -24.07 8.49 -14.82
N LEU A 157 -25.01 8.61 -13.88
CA LEU A 157 -24.98 7.88 -12.63
C LEU A 157 -25.00 6.35 -12.86
N PHE A 158 -25.87 5.86 -13.75
CA PHE A 158 -25.95 4.43 -14.07
C PHE A 158 -24.69 3.94 -14.78
N ASN A 159 -24.16 4.73 -15.72
CA ASN A 159 -22.88 4.45 -16.37
C ASN A 159 -21.72 4.44 -15.37
N PHE A 160 -21.79 5.27 -14.31
CA PHE A 160 -20.79 5.32 -13.26
C PHE A 160 -20.84 4.07 -12.38
N VAL A 161 -22.04 3.62 -11.97
CA VAL A 161 -22.23 2.35 -11.26
C VAL A 161 -21.76 1.17 -12.11
N ASP A 162 -22.06 1.18 -13.41
CA ASP A 162 -21.61 0.15 -14.35
C ASP A 162 -20.10 0.08 -14.44
N TYR A 163 -19.45 1.23 -14.55
CA TYR A 163 -18.00 1.32 -14.60
C TYR A 163 -17.35 0.86 -13.29
N LEU A 164 -17.82 1.34 -12.14
CA LEU A 164 -17.33 0.96 -10.81
C LEU A 164 -17.39 -0.56 -10.60
N THR A 165 -18.56 -1.15 -10.85
CA THR A 165 -18.78 -2.59 -10.65
C THR A 165 -17.99 -3.45 -11.64
N ALA A 166 -17.83 -3.01 -12.88
CA ALA A 166 -17.02 -3.70 -13.88
C ALA A 166 -15.51 -3.67 -13.55
N VAL A 167 -14.99 -2.52 -13.12
CA VAL A 167 -13.59 -2.37 -12.68
C VAL A 167 -13.32 -3.24 -11.45
N LEU A 168 -14.22 -3.21 -10.46
CA LEU A 168 -14.10 -4.03 -9.25
C LEU A 168 -14.12 -5.52 -9.58
N ALA A 169 -15.01 -5.96 -10.47
CA ALA A 169 -15.08 -7.36 -10.92
C ALA A 169 -13.77 -7.80 -11.59
N GLN A 170 -13.23 -6.98 -12.51
CA GLN A 170 -11.96 -7.26 -13.18
C GLN A 170 -10.79 -7.35 -12.20
N ILE A 171 -10.70 -6.43 -11.25
CA ILE A 171 -9.61 -6.38 -10.27
C ILE A 171 -9.68 -7.58 -9.32
N LEU A 172 -10.85 -7.92 -8.78
CA LEU A 172 -11.01 -9.03 -7.85
C LEU A 172 -10.73 -10.39 -8.50
N CYS A 173 -11.19 -10.59 -9.73
CA CYS A 173 -10.92 -11.85 -10.43
C CYS A 173 -9.48 -11.98 -10.93
N ASP A 174 -8.77 -10.85 -11.12
CA ASP A 174 -7.34 -10.81 -11.39
C ASP A 174 -6.47 -11.00 -10.13
N ALA A 175 -7.04 -10.84 -8.94
CA ALA A 175 -6.28 -10.89 -7.68
C ALA A 175 -6.09 -12.34 -7.18
N ALA A 176 -7.08 -13.20 -7.40
CA ALA A 176 -7.04 -14.60 -6.98
C ALA A 176 -7.69 -15.54 -7.99
N GLU A 177 -7.22 -16.78 -8.02
CA GLU A 177 -7.78 -17.90 -8.76
C GLU A 177 -8.88 -18.59 -7.95
N GLY A 178 -9.96 -19.02 -8.62
CA GLY A 178 -10.99 -19.88 -8.06
C GLY A 178 -12.37 -19.63 -8.68
N LYS A 179 -12.90 -20.61 -9.44
CA LYS A 179 -14.18 -20.48 -10.16
C LYS A 179 -15.33 -20.10 -9.23
N LEU A 180 -15.51 -20.82 -8.11
CA LEU A 180 -16.54 -20.47 -7.11
C LEU A 180 -16.33 -19.07 -6.49
N PHE A 181 -15.10 -18.62 -6.32
CA PHE A 181 -14.81 -17.30 -5.77
C PHE A 181 -15.25 -16.20 -6.74
N HIS A 182 -14.87 -16.33 -8.01
CA HIS A 182 -15.32 -15.44 -9.09
C HIS A 182 -16.83 -15.45 -9.22
N LEU A 183 -17.47 -16.62 -9.22
CA LEU A 183 -18.92 -16.77 -9.33
C LEU A 183 -19.68 -15.97 -8.26
N HIS A 184 -19.26 -16.08 -7.00
CA HIS A 184 -19.91 -15.37 -5.90
C HIS A 184 -19.62 -13.87 -5.87
N ILE A 185 -18.42 -13.43 -6.28
CA ILE A 185 -18.14 -12.00 -6.48
C ILE A 185 -19.08 -11.43 -7.53
N LEU A 186 -19.21 -12.09 -8.68
CA LEU A 186 -20.06 -11.63 -9.76
C LEU A 186 -21.53 -11.63 -9.37
N ALA A 187 -22.01 -12.69 -8.72
CA ALA A 187 -23.40 -12.76 -8.27
C ALA A 187 -23.74 -11.62 -7.31
N GLN A 188 -22.83 -11.28 -6.39
CA GLN A 188 -23.02 -10.18 -5.45
C GLN A 188 -22.94 -8.81 -6.14
N LEU A 189 -22.04 -8.61 -7.11
CA LEU A 189 -21.94 -7.36 -7.87
C LEU A 189 -23.17 -7.14 -8.78
N VAL A 190 -23.72 -8.19 -9.38
CA VAL A 190 -24.99 -8.15 -10.15
C VAL A 190 -26.12 -7.63 -9.28
N LYS A 191 -26.32 -8.27 -8.12
CA LYS A 191 -27.38 -7.91 -7.18
C LYS A 191 -27.23 -6.47 -6.69
N LEU A 192 -26.02 -6.10 -6.29
CA LEU A 192 -25.74 -4.78 -5.76
C LEU A 192 -25.87 -3.69 -6.82
N SER A 193 -25.38 -3.92 -8.05
CA SER A 193 -25.55 -3.00 -9.19
C SER A 193 -27.03 -2.70 -9.45
N ALA A 194 -27.85 -3.75 -9.56
CA ALA A 194 -29.29 -3.60 -9.79
C ALA A 194 -29.98 -2.87 -8.63
N LYS A 195 -29.60 -3.17 -7.38
CA LYS A 195 -30.16 -2.50 -6.19
C LYS A 195 -29.80 -1.04 -6.13
N ILE A 196 -28.51 -0.69 -6.31
CA ILE A 196 -28.04 0.70 -6.32
C ILE A 196 -28.79 1.49 -7.40
N LYS A 197 -28.83 1.01 -8.65
CA LYS A 197 -29.53 1.70 -9.74
C LYS A 197 -31.02 1.89 -9.48
N THR A 198 -31.67 0.91 -8.85
CA THR A 198 -33.11 0.99 -8.52
C THR A 198 -33.36 2.04 -7.45
N VAL A 199 -32.61 1.99 -6.36
CA VAL A 199 -32.73 2.89 -5.21
C VAL A 199 -32.31 4.31 -5.55
N SER A 200 -31.29 4.48 -6.40
CA SER A 200 -30.81 5.78 -6.86
C SER A 200 -31.87 6.60 -7.62
N ARG A 201 -32.93 5.99 -8.16
CA ARG A 201 -34.02 6.74 -8.80
C ARG A 201 -34.85 7.57 -7.82
N ARG A 202 -34.95 7.14 -6.56
CA ARG A 202 -35.81 7.75 -5.53
C ARG A 202 -35.19 7.55 -4.14
N LEU A 203 -34.02 8.14 -3.90
CA LEU A 203 -33.24 7.92 -2.68
C LEU A 203 -34.05 8.16 -1.40
N GLN A 204 -34.70 9.32 -1.27
CA GLN A 204 -35.44 9.69 -0.06
C GLN A 204 -36.60 8.72 0.22
N ALA A 205 -37.42 8.43 -0.79
CA ALA A 205 -38.53 7.48 -0.65
C ALA A 205 -38.02 6.06 -0.31
N CYS A 206 -36.93 5.61 -0.94
CA CYS A 206 -36.33 4.31 -0.65
C CYS A 206 -35.69 4.26 0.74
N ALA A 207 -35.08 5.34 1.22
CA ALA A 207 -34.55 5.44 2.59
C ALA A 207 -35.67 5.32 3.62
N GLN A 208 -36.80 6.01 3.39
CA GLN A 208 -37.97 5.93 4.25
C GLN A 208 -38.55 4.51 4.29
N ILE A 209 -38.73 3.86 3.14
CA ILE A 209 -39.19 2.47 3.04
C ILE A 209 -38.24 1.51 3.78
N SER A 210 -36.92 1.74 3.64
CA SER A 210 -35.88 0.94 4.27
C SER A 210 -35.91 1.06 5.80
N ILE A 211 -36.05 2.27 6.35
CA ILE A 211 -36.23 2.50 7.79
C ILE A 211 -37.53 1.85 8.30
N GLU A 212 -38.65 2.03 7.59
CA GLU A 212 -39.96 1.51 8.01
C GLU A 212 -40.01 -0.02 8.08
N LYS A 213 -39.30 -0.69 7.16
CA LYS A 213 -39.18 -2.15 7.12
C LYS A 213 -38.01 -2.69 7.93
N GLY A 214 -37.11 -1.82 8.36
CA GLY A 214 -35.86 -2.15 9.04
C GLY A 214 -36.03 -2.53 10.52
N ILE A 215 -34.90 -2.73 11.18
CA ILE A 215 -34.85 -3.04 12.61
C ILE A 215 -35.09 -1.78 13.43
N SER A 216 -35.86 -1.92 14.53
CA SER A 216 -36.11 -0.83 15.47
C SER A 216 -34.89 -0.44 16.29
N ASP A 217 -34.78 0.84 16.65
CA ASP A 217 -33.63 1.41 17.37
C ASP A 217 -33.30 0.66 18.67
N ARG A 218 -34.33 0.27 19.43
CA ARG A 218 -34.16 -0.49 20.67
C ARG A 218 -33.43 -1.82 20.45
N LYS A 219 -33.69 -2.51 19.34
CA LYS A 219 -33.01 -3.77 19.00
C LYS A 219 -31.57 -3.53 18.55
N ILE A 220 -31.26 -2.38 17.95
CA ILE A 220 -29.89 -2.02 17.57
C ILE A 220 -29.03 -1.80 18.81
N ASP A 221 -29.57 -1.13 19.83
CA ASP A 221 -28.87 -0.90 21.10
C ASP A 221 -28.65 -2.21 21.88
N GLU A 222 -29.60 -3.15 21.82
CA GLU A 222 -29.47 -4.48 22.44
C GLU A 222 -28.32 -5.31 21.82
N LEU A 223 -28.06 -5.16 20.52
CA LEU A 223 -26.95 -5.87 19.83
C LEU A 223 -25.56 -5.41 20.28
N ASP A 224 -25.46 -4.20 20.82
CA ASP A 224 -24.20 -3.60 21.29
C ASP A 224 -23.77 -4.12 22.67
N THR A 225 -24.73 -4.66 23.43
CA THR A 225 -24.55 -5.00 24.85
C THR A 225 -24.21 -6.48 25.05
N GLU A 226 -24.46 -7.34 24.06
CA GLU A 226 -24.12 -8.76 24.12
C GLU A 226 -22.69 -9.00 23.60
N PRO A 227 -21.77 -9.53 24.42
CA PRO A 227 -20.46 -9.92 23.92
C PRO A 227 -20.63 -11.02 22.87
N LEU A 228 -20.01 -10.83 21.70
CA LEU A 228 -19.94 -11.81 20.62
C LEU A 228 -19.52 -13.18 21.22
N PRO A 229 -20.38 -14.22 21.19
CA PRO A 229 -19.94 -15.53 21.61
C PRO A 229 -18.82 -16.02 20.68
N GLU A 230 -17.75 -16.56 21.24
CA GLU A 230 -16.58 -17.13 20.52
C GLU A 230 -16.91 -18.36 19.61
N GLY A 231 -18.18 -18.57 19.29
CA GLY A 231 -18.77 -19.83 18.83
C GLY A 231 -18.88 -20.01 17.32
N MET A 232 -17.94 -19.57 16.50
CA MET A 232 -17.95 -19.89 15.05
C MET A 232 -16.68 -20.60 14.55
N ARG A 233 -15.74 -20.98 15.43
CA ARG A 233 -14.67 -21.95 15.10
C ARG A 233 -15.18 -23.40 14.99
N GLY A 234 -16.41 -23.67 15.43
CA GLY A 234 -16.98 -25.02 15.58
C GLY A 234 -17.76 -25.58 14.39
N LEU A 235 -18.00 -24.83 13.30
CA LEU A 235 -18.79 -25.31 12.14
C LEU A 235 -18.01 -26.28 11.22
N GLN A 236 -16.97 -26.92 11.75
CA GLN A 236 -16.08 -27.88 11.07
C GLN A 236 -16.39 -29.35 11.40
N GLY A 237 -17.49 -29.62 12.11
CA GLY A 237 -17.97 -30.98 12.36
C GLY A 237 -18.50 -31.68 11.10
N GLU A 238 -18.35 -33.00 11.04
CA GLU A 238 -18.86 -33.86 9.97
C GLU A 238 -20.40 -33.82 9.91
N LEU A 239 -20.95 -33.09 8.94
CA LEU A 239 -22.40 -32.99 8.71
C LEU A 239 -23.06 -34.35 8.40
N ALA A 240 -22.28 -35.39 8.11
CA ALA A 240 -22.77 -36.72 7.74
C ALA A 240 -23.58 -37.37 8.88
N SER A 241 -23.21 -37.15 10.14
CA SER A 241 -23.81 -37.78 11.32
C SER A 241 -25.01 -37.04 11.93
N LEU A 242 -25.41 -35.90 11.37
CA LEU A 242 -26.50 -35.08 11.90
C LEU A 242 -27.88 -35.48 11.34
N ASP A 243 -28.93 -35.27 12.14
CA ASP A 243 -30.33 -35.44 11.72
C ASP A 243 -30.74 -34.44 10.63
N SER A 244 -31.84 -34.71 9.91
CA SER A 244 -32.28 -33.90 8.77
C SER A 244 -32.63 -32.45 9.13
N SER A 245 -33.14 -32.18 10.34
CA SER A 245 -33.41 -30.82 10.83
C SER A 245 -32.12 -30.06 11.10
N SER A 246 -31.20 -30.66 11.86
CA SER A 246 -29.87 -30.09 12.15
C SER A 246 -29.03 -29.85 10.88
N LYS A 247 -29.19 -30.71 9.86
CA LYS A 247 -28.62 -30.50 8.52
C LYS A 247 -29.18 -29.26 7.82
N LYS A 248 -30.50 -29.04 7.88
CA LYS A 248 -31.13 -27.84 7.30
C LYS A 248 -30.66 -26.56 8.01
N ASP A 249 -30.62 -26.55 9.33
CA ASP A 249 -30.17 -25.39 10.09
C ASP A 249 -28.69 -25.07 9.84
N SER A 250 -27.84 -26.10 9.80
CA SER A 250 -26.43 -25.94 9.41
C SER A 250 -26.27 -25.39 7.97
N MET A 251 -27.11 -25.84 7.03
CA MET A 251 -27.11 -25.33 5.66
C MET A 251 -27.57 -23.87 5.60
N ARG A 252 -28.55 -23.46 6.41
CA ARG A 252 -28.96 -22.05 6.55
C ARG A 252 -27.80 -21.21 7.06
N SER A 253 -27.11 -21.63 8.12
CA SER A 253 -25.94 -20.90 8.64
C SER A 253 -24.84 -20.74 7.57
N VAL A 254 -24.60 -21.77 6.75
CA VAL A 254 -23.64 -21.67 5.63
C VAL A 254 -24.11 -20.65 4.58
N TYR A 255 -25.40 -20.64 4.24
CA TYR A 255 -25.97 -19.64 3.33
C TYR A 255 -25.75 -18.22 3.85
N TYR A 256 -26.12 -17.93 5.11
CA TYR A 256 -25.92 -16.60 5.71
C TYR A 256 -24.45 -16.20 5.76
N LEU A 257 -23.56 -17.11 6.19
CA LEU A 257 -22.11 -16.86 6.22
C LEU A 257 -21.55 -16.54 4.83
N GLN A 258 -22.01 -17.27 3.81
CA GLN A 258 -21.57 -17.06 2.44
C GLN A 258 -22.03 -15.71 1.90
N CYS A 259 -23.32 -15.38 2.04
CA CYS A 259 -23.86 -14.08 1.64
C CYS A 259 -23.18 -12.92 2.37
N ALA A 260 -23.08 -12.98 3.70
CA ALA A 260 -22.45 -11.95 4.52
C ALA A 260 -20.99 -11.72 4.12
N LYS A 261 -20.20 -12.78 3.94
CA LYS A 261 -18.78 -12.67 3.59
C LYS A 261 -18.55 -11.93 2.27
N TYR A 262 -19.24 -12.32 1.20
CA TYR A 262 -19.05 -11.68 -0.11
C TYR A 262 -19.66 -10.28 -0.14
N ARG A 263 -20.79 -10.08 0.56
CA ARG A 263 -21.39 -8.75 0.75
C ARG A 263 -20.40 -7.81 1.44
N HIS A 264 -19.97 -8.11 2.67
CA HIS A 264 -19.08 -7.23 3.43
C HIS A 264 -17.81 -6.88 2.66
N GLY A 265 -17.15 -7.87 2.04
CA GLY A 265 -15.94 -7.62 1.25
C GLY A 265 -16.16 -6.66 0.09
N ILE A 266 -17.27 -6.80 -0.65
CA ILE A 266 -17.58 -5.89 -1.77
C ILE A 266 -18.00 -4.50 -1.27
N PHE A 267 -18.78 -4.43 -0.19
CA PHE A 267 -19.20 -3.17 0.41
C PHE A 267 -18.01 -2.36 0.94
N ASP A 268 -17.09 -2.99 1.67
CA ASP A 268 -15.90 -2.33 2.20
C ASP A 268 -15.07 -1.72 1.05
N LEU A 269 -14.86 -2.47 -0.04
CA LEU A 269 -14.13 -2.00 -1.22
C LEU A 269 -14.82 -0.84 -1.94
N LEU A 270 -16.13 -0.93 -2.18
CA LEU A 270 -16.88 0.17 -2.81
C LEU A 270 -16.85 1.44 -1.95
N ARG A 271 -16.97 1.31 -0.62
CA ARG A 271 -16.87 2.44 0.29
C ARG A 271 -15.51 3.12 0.19
N PHE A 272 -14.42 2.36 0.22
CA PHE A 272 -13.07 2.93 0.11
C PHE A 272 -12.79 3.60 -1.25
N VAL A 273 -13.43 3.13 -2.34
CA VAL A 273 -13.32 3.77 -3.66
C VAL A 273 -14.11 5.08 -3.73
N LEU A 274 -15.28 5.13 -3.09
CA LEU A 274 -16.17 6.30 -3.15
C LEU A 274 -15.66 7.43 -2.28
N VAL A 275 -15.10 7.16 -1.09
CA VAL A 275 -14.67 8.21 -0.13
C VAL A 275 -13.79 9.30 -0.77
N PRO A 276 -12.71 8.98 -1.53
CA PRO A 276 -11.86 10.00 -2.15
C PRO A 276 -12.50 10.76 -3.31
N LEU A 277 -13.67 10.33 -3.79
CA LEU A 277 -14.37 10.95 -4.92
C LEU A 277 -15.47 11.91 -4.46
N ARG A 278 -15.92 11.78 -3.21
CA ARG A 278 -17.02 12.56 -2.64
C ARG A 278 -16.62 14.00 -2.36
N ARG A 279 -17.60 14.89 -2.26
CA ARG A 279 -17.36 16.27 -1.82
C ARG A 279 -17.10 16.26 -0.31
N THR A 280 -15.87 16.49 0.12
CA THR A 280 -15.59 16.66 1.56
C THR A 280 -15.87 18.10 1.95
N ASP A 281 -16.74 18.30 2.95
CA ASP A 281 -17.14 19.62 3.49
C ASP A 281 -15.99 20.41 4.14
N LYS A 282 -14.74 19.90 4.05
CA LYS A 282 -13.57 20.36 4.80
C LYS A 282 -12.62 21.24 4.01
N LEU A 283 -12.94 21.63 2.77
CA LEU A 283 -12.13 22.58 2.01
C LEU A 283 -12.96 23.76 1.50
N THR A 284 -12.69 24.91 2.14
CA THR A 284 -12.82 26.29 1.66
C THR A 284 -13.46 26.49 0.29
N SER A 285 -14.54 27.27 0.28
CA SER A 285 -15.44 27.62 -0.82
C SER A 285 -14.83 28.21 -2.11
N ASN A 286 -13.52 28.14 -2.35
CA ASN A 286 -12.86 28.88 -3.45
C ASN A 286 -11.75 28.15 -4.24
N SER A 287 -11.57 26.83 -4.13
CA SER A 287 -10.66 26.12 -5.04
C SER A 287 -11.32 24.88 -5.63
N ALA A 288 -11.36 24.78 -6.97
CA ALA A 288 -11.69 23.52 -7.64
C ALA A 288 -10.79 22.44 -7.04
N THR A 289 -11.37 21.37 -6.49
CA THR A 289 -10.66 20.34 -5.73
C THR A 289 -9.46 19.81 -6.53
N PRO A 290 -8.21 20.16 -6.16
CA PRO A 290 -7.06 19.67 -6.88
C PRO A 290 -6.84 18.21 -6.50
N TYR A 291 -7.14 17.27 -7.40
CA TYR A 291 -6.72 15.88 -7.21
C TYR A 291 -5.21 15.80 -7.42
N GLU A 292 -4.46 15.67 -6.33
CA GLU A 292 -3.07 15.23 -6.35
C GLU A 292 -2.99 13.82 -5.77
N LEU A 293 -2.95 12.82 -6.65
CA LEU A 293 -2.87 11.42 -6.25
C LEU A 293 -1.50 10.86 -6.67
N CYS A 294 -0.86 10.09 -5.80
CA CYS A 294 0.38 9.40 -6.14
C CYS A 294 0.38 7.97 -5.60
N SER A 295 0.86 7.03 -6.40
CA SER A 295 0.96 5.62 -6.04
C SER A 295 2.22 5.01 -6.62
N ALA A 296 3.05 4.43 -5.75
CA ALA A 296 4.37 3.93 -6.12
C ALA A 296 4.65 2.59 -5.44
N VAL A 297 5.02 1.59 -6.24
CA VAL A 297 5.64 0.35 -5.75
C VAL A 297 7.10 0.36 -6.15
N TYR A 298 7.96 0.29 -5.16
CA TYR A 298 9.40 0.20 -5.38
C TYR A 298 10.02 -0.89 -4.52
N GLY A 299 11.05 -1.53 -5.05
CA GLY A 299 11.89 -2.44 -4.29
C GLY A 299 12.97 -1.65 -3.57
N MET A 300 13.12 -1.86 -2.26
CA MET A 300 14.31 -1.39 -1.56
C MET A 300 15.52 -2.10 -2.19
N ARG A 301 16.51 -1.33 -2.69
CA ARG A 301 17.72 -1.89 -3.31
C ARG A 301 18.56 -2.74 -2.36
N PHE A 302 18.28 -2.63 -1.07
CA PHE A 302 18.87 -3.39 0.03
C PHE A 302 17.85 -4.40 0.58
N GLU A 303 18.22 -5.68 0.69
CA GLU A 303 17.36 -6.84 1.06
C GLU A 303 16.14 -7.14 0.14
N ARG A 304 15.84 -6.27 -0.84
CA ARG A 304 14.92 -6.51 -1.98
C ARG A 304 13.45 -6.82 -1.60
N PHE A 305 12.98 -6.42 -0.42
CA PHE A 305 11.53 -6.38 -0.17
C PHE A 305 10.90 -5.15 -0.86
N ARG A 306 9.59 -5.20 -1.06
CA ARG A 306 8.85 -4.18 -1.79
C ARG A 306 7.99 -3.37 -0.85
N THR A 307 7.89 -2.09 -1.15
CA THR A 307 7.04 -1.15 -0.43
C THR A 307 6.13 -0.47 -1.42
N LEU A 308 4.85 -0.42 -1.09
CA LEU A 308 3.83 0.39 -1.74
C LEU A 308 3.61 1.64 -0.90
N VAL A 309 3.66 2.81 -1.52
CA VAL A 309 3.36 4.11 -0.90
C VAL A 309 2.30 4.79 -1.75
N TYR A 310 1.33 5.40 -1.07
CA TYR A 310 0.21 6.09 -1.66
C TYR A 310 -0.04 7.42 -0.97
N GLN A 311 -0.35 8.43 -1.76
CA GLN A 311 -0.80 9.75 -1.34
C GLN A 311 -2.17 10.00 -1.94
N ASP A 312 -3.10 10.43 -1.10
CA ASP A 312 -4.45 10.79 -1.53
C ASP A 312 -4.60 12.30 -1.79
N HIS A 313 -5.81 12.69 -2.22
CA HIS A 313 -6.14 14.07 -2.58
C HIS A 313 -6.18 15.04 -1.39
N GLU A 314 -6.31 14.53 -0.16
CA GLU A 314 -6.24 15.33 1.06
C GLU A 314 -4.79 15.44 1.56
N ASN A 315 -3.82 14.83 0.88
CA ASN A 315 -2.43 14.64 1.33
C ASN A 315 -2.28 13.65 2.50
N ASP A 316 -3.25 12.76 2.72
CA ASP A 316 -3.03 11.61 3.58
C ASP A 316 -2.05 10.64 2.93
N PHE A 317 -1.14 10.10 3.74
CA PHE A 317 -0.13 9.15 3.29
C PHE A 317 -0.39 7.78 3.88
N SER A 318 -0.42 6.78 3.01
CA SER A 318 -0.53 5.38 3.41
C SER A 318 0.56 4.54 2.74
N GLY A 319 0.88 3.41 3.35
CA GLY A 319 1.81 2.47 2.73
C GLY A 319 1.75 1.08 3.31
N THR A 320 2.41 0.15 2.65
CA THR A 320 2.53 -1.25 3.08
C THR A 320 3.83 -1.85 2.57
N SER A 321 4.40 -2.76 3.34
CA SER A 321 5.56 -3.58 2.94
C SER A 321 5.25 -5.08 3.05
N ASP A 322 3.99 -5.43 3.35
CA ASP A 322 3.53 -6.81 3.38
C ASP A 322 3.46 -7.38 1.96
N ALA A 323 4.08 -8.54 1.78
CA ALA A 323 4.21 -9.16 0.47
C ALA A 323 2.84 -9.58 -0.11
N SER A 324 1.88 -9.98 0.73
CA SER A 324 0.55 -10.40 0.27
C SER A 324 -0.27 -9.20 -0.19
N THR A 325 -0.23 -8.09 0.56
CA THR A 325 -0.91 -6.84 0.20
C THR A 325 -0.32 -6.23 -1.06
N VAL A 326 1.02 -6.10 -1.14
CA VAL A 326 1.69 -5.58 -2.35
C VAL A 326 1.37 -6.45 -3.57
N ASN A 327 1.27 -7.76 -3.39
CA ASN A 327 0.88 -8.65 -4.48
C ASN A 327 -0.58 -8.48 -4.91
N CYS A 328 -1.51 -8.28 -3.96
CA CYS A 328 -2.93 -8.01 -4.27
C CYS A 328 -3.10 -6.69 -5.06
N ALA A 329 -2.38 -5.63 -4.68
CA ALA A 329 -2.42 -4.32 -5.36
C ALA A 329 -2.02 -4.39 -6.84
N ARG A 330 -1.29 -5.44 -7.27
CA ARG A 330 -0.85 -5.63 -8.65
C ARG A 330 -2.02 -5.62 -9.64
N SER A 331 -3.12 -6.27 -9.29
CA SER A 331 -4.32 -6.36 -10.14
C SER A 331 -4.83 -4.96 -10.49
N SER A 332 -4.92 -4.07 -9.49
CA SER A 332 -5.25 -2.66 -9.66
C SER A 332 -4.25 -1.93 -10.55
N PHE A 333 -2.94 -2.08 -10.34
CA PHE A 333 -1.92 -1.46 -11.20
C PHE A 333 -1.96 -1.95 -12.65
N ARG A 334 -2.29 -3.23 -12.87
CA ARG A 334 -2.43 -3.81 -14.21
C ARG A 334 -3.60 -3.15 -14.95
N ARG A 335 -4.73 -2.98 -14.28
CA ARG A 335 -5.92 -2.33 -14.85
C ARG A 335 -5.71 -0.83 -15.03
N LEU A 336 -5.03 -0.17 -14.09
CA LEU A 336 -4.61 1.23 -14.24
C LEU A 336 -3.71 1.42 -15.47
N TRP A 337 -2.74 0.53 -15.69
CA TRP A 337 -1.90 0.57 -16.87
C TRP A 337 -2.70 0.41 -18.17
N ALA A 338 -3.66 -0.52 -18.19
CA ALA A 338 -4.54 -0.72 -19.33
C ALA A 338 -5.40 0.52 -19.62
N ALA A 339 -5.98 1.13 -18.59
CA ALA A 339 -6.75 2.37 -18.67
C ALA A 339 -5.92 3.54 -19.22
N VAL A 340 -4.72 3.79 -18.67
CA VAL A 340 -3.81 4.84 -19.16
C VAL A 340 -3.38 4.57 -20.60
N SER A 341 -3.11 3.31 -20.95
CA SER A 341 -2.73 2.94 -22.32
C SER A 341 -3.87 3.16 -23.32
N HIS A 342 -5.12 2.89 -22.90
CA HIS A 342 -6.32 3.15 -23.69
C HIS A 342 -6.52 4.65 -23.90
N VAL A 343 -6.55 5.44 -22.83
CA VAL A 343 -6.71 6.90 -22.92
C VAL A 343 -5.60 7.52 -23.77
N ARG A 344 -4.36 7.03 -23.69
CA ARG A 344 -3.28 7.52 -24.56
C ARG A 344 -3.55 7.27 -26.05
N ARG A 345 -4.15 6.13 -26.40
CA ARG A 345 -4.45 5.78 -27.80
C ARG A 345 -5.61 6.60 -28.37
N PHE A 346 -6.60 6.93 -27.55
CA PHE A 346 -7.86 7.54 -28.00
C PHE A 346 -8.05 9.01 -27.57
N GLY A 347 -7.18 9.54 -26.70
CA GLY A 347 -7.41 10.81 -26.00
C GLY A 347 -6.25 11.81 -26.00
N SER A 348 -5.24 11.71 -26.88
CA SER A 348 -4.16 12.70 -26.93
C SER A 348 -4.13 13.52 -28.22
N THR A 349 -4.39 14.82 -28.07
CA THR A 349 -3.72 15.87 -28.84
C THR A 349 -2.31 16.01 -28.25
N TYR A 350 -1.28 15.79 -29.07
CA TYR A 350 0.11 16.02 -28.65
C TYR A 350 0.36 17.54 -28.63
N CYS A 351 0.44 18.16 -27.45
CA CYS A 351 1.02 19.49 -27.33
C CYS A 351 2.42 19.37 -26.72
N GLN A 352 3.45 19.59 -27.54
CA GLN A 352 4.75 19.99 -27.01
C GLN A 352 4.56 21.29 -26.21
N PRO A 353 5.23 21.47 -25.05
CA PRO A 353 5.20 22.76 -24.38
C PRO A 353 5.71 23.82 -25.36
N PRO A 354 5.07 25.01 -25.44
CA PRO A 354 5.50 26.05 -26.37
C PRO A 354 6.91 26.48 -26.00
N PHE A 355 7.89 26.09 -26.82
CA PHE A 355 9.18 26.75 -26.83
C PHE A 355 8.94 28.16 -27.34
N THR A 356 9.11 29.14 -26.46
CA THR A 356 9.26 30.55 -26.80
C THR A 356 10.55 30.74 -27.60
N THR A 357 10.52 30.41 -28.88
CA THR A 357 11.37 31.10 -29.86
C THR A 357 10.53 32.22 -30.45
N THR A 358 10.69 33.40 -29.88
CA THR A 358 10.38 34.68 -30.51
C THR A 358 11.04 34.70 -31.89
N ARG A 359 10.23 34.61 -32.93
CA ARG A 359 10.63 35.11 -34.24
C ARG A 359 9.40 35.64 -34.96
N ASP A 360 9.37 36.97 -35.03
CA ASP A 360 8.42 37.75 -35.80
C ASP A 360 8.38 37.28 -37.26
N SER A 361 7.17 37.02 -37.75
CA SER A 361 6.81 37.32 -39.13
C SER A 361 5.29 37.32 -39.28
N SER A 362 4.79 38.47 -39.71
CA SER A 362 3.44 38.79 -40.13
C SER A 362 2.96 37.95 -41.33
N GLY A 363 1.66 37.65 -41.39
CA GLY A 363 1.05 37.03 -42.58
C GLY A 363 -0.40 36.54 -42.41
N THR A 364 -1.35 37.48 -42.51
CA THR A 364 -2.65 37.43 -43.23
C THR A 364 -3.47 36.13 -43.35
N HIS A 365 -4.69 36.18 -42.76
CA HIS A 365 -5.97 35.53 -43.11
C HIS A 365 -6.05 34.10 -43.68
N SER A 366 -6.75 33.22 -42.95
CA SER A 366 -7.90 32.48 -43.50
C SER A 366 -8.87 32.08 -42.37
N GLN A 367 -10.13 32.51 -42.52
CA GLN A 367 -11.25 32.14 -41.65
C GLN A 367 -11.46 30.62 -41.68
N SER A 368 -11.60 30.01 -40.50
CA SER A 368 -12.25 28.71 -40.33
C SER A 368 -13.22 28.88 -39.17
N GLU A 369 -14.49 28.59 -39.42
CA GLU A 369 -15.62 28.79 -38.52
C GLU A 369 -15.37 28.13 -37.15
N SER A 370 -15.07 28.97 -36.15
CA SER A 370 -15.08 28.56 -34.75
C SER A 370 -16.52 28.59 -34.24
N ILE A 371 -17.05 27.41 -33.96
CA ILE A 371 -18.25 27.23 -33.13
C ILE A 371 -18.01 28.01 -31.82
N ALA A 372 -18.82 29.02 -31.56
CA ALA A 372 -18.79 29.78 -30.33
C ALA A 372 -19.15 28.83 -29.16
N ILE A 373 -18.14 28.33 -28.46
CA ILE A 373 -18.30 27.73 -27.14
C ILE A 373 -18.37 28.88 -26.16
N ASP A 374 -19.48 28.94 -25.42
CA ASP A 374 -19.75 29.97 -24.43
C ASP A 374 -18.60 30.04 -23.40
N HIS A 375 -18.00 31.22 -23.26
CA HIS A 375 -16.71 31.45 -22.60
C HIS A 375 -16.79 31.46 -21.06
N HIS A 376 -17.60 30.61 -20.43
CA HIS A 376 -17.78 30.58 -18.97
C HIS A 376 -17.19 29.39 -18.23
N ASP A 377 -16.83 28.30 -18.92
CA ASP A 377 -16.19 27.15 -18.28
C ASP A 377 -14.67 27.15 -18.55
N ARG A 378 -13.89 27.59 -17.57
CA ARG A 378 -12.43 27.45 -17.61
C ARG A 378 -12.06 25.95 -17.60
N LEU A 379 -11.33 25.51 -18.62
CA LEU A 379 -10.75 24.16 -18.72
C LEU A 379 -9.84 23.87 -17.51
N VAL A 380 -10.09 22.74 -16.85
CA VAL A 380 -9.26 22.19 -15.78
C VAL A 380 -8.60 20.92 -16.32
N GLY A 381 -7.36 21.03 -16.80
CA GLY A 381 -6.64 19.89 -17.37
C GLY A 381 -6.10 18.94 -16.31
N THR A 382 -6.09 17.64 -16.56
CA THR A 382 -5.40 16.66 -15.70
C THR A 382 -4.11 16.18 -16.33
N ARG A 383 -3.00 16.24 -15.58
CA ARG A 383 -1.72 15.65 -15.96
C ARG A 383 -1.56 14.28 -15.29
N ILE A 384 -1.22 13.26 -16.08
CA ILE A 384 -0.85 11.95 -15.57
C ILE A 384 0.59 11.66 -15.90
N VAL A 385 1.39 11.33 -14.89
CA VAL A 385 2.78 10.90 -15.01
C VAL A 385 2.86 9.45 -14.58
N TRP A 386 3.46 8.58 -15.40
CA TRP A 386 3.64 7.19 -15.03
C TRP A 386 4.96 6.61 -15.56
N GLY A 387 5.44 5.57 -14.90
CA GLY A 387 6.70 4.92 -15.22
C GLY A 387 6.74 3.47 -14.73
N ARG A 388 7.51 2.64 -15.44
CA ARG A 388 7.73 1.24 -15.06
C ARG A 388 9.20 1.02 -14.72
N GLY A 389 9.45 0.45 -13.55
CA GLY A 389 10.74 -0.15 -13.21
C GLY A 389 10.68 -1.64 -13.51
N LEU A 390 11.42 -2.12 -14.51
CA LEU A 390 11.55 -3.56 -14.74
C LEU A 390 12.45 -4.14 -13.64
N VAL A 391 11.98 -5.22 -13.00
CA VAL A 391 12.65 -5.97 -11.91
C VAL A 391 14.11 -6.34 -12.22
N HIS A 392 14.47 -6.39 -13.51
CA HIS A 392 15.79 -6.74 -14.01
C HIS A 392 16.32 -5.82 -15.12
N SER A 393 15.64 -4.72 -15.47
CA SER A 393 16.13 -3.83 -16.53
C SER A 393 16.70 -2.55 -15.93
N GLU A 394 18.00 -2.38 -16.17
CA GLU A 394 18.81 -1.19 -15.92
C GLU A 394 18.38 -0.02 -16.84
N MET A 395 17.09 0.33 -16.82
CA MET A 395 16.57 1.54 -17.46
C MET A 395 15.99 2.43 -16.37
N SER A 396 16.39 3.70 -16.37
CA SER A 396 15.66 4.75 -15.68
C SER A 396 14.22 4.64 -16.13
N PRO A 397 13.23 4.75 -15.23
CA PRO A 397 11.84 4.73 -15.66
C PRO A 397 11.69 5.83 -16.71
N THR A 398 11.39 5.43 -17.95
CA THR A 398 11.01 6.40 -18.97
C THR A 398 9.68 6.96 -18.49
N HIS A 399 9.74 8.11 -17.81
CA HIS A 399 8.56 8.80 -17.35
C HIS A 399 7.78 9.21 -18.59
N ARG A 400 6.55 8.74 -18.67
CA ARG A 400 5.61 9.14 -19.70
C ARG A 400 4.62 10.09 -19.05
N THR A 401 4.25 11.11 -19.79
CA THR A 401 3.28 12.11 -19.36
C THR A 401 2.19 12.22 -20.41
N ILE A 402 0.93 12.26 -19.97
CA ILE A 402 -0.22 12.59 -20.81
C ILE A 402 -1.01 13.70 -20.14
N PHE A 403 -1.59 14.54 -20.98
CA PHE A 403 -2.59 15.51 -20.56
C PHE A 403 -3.94 15.00 -21.02
N ILE A 404 -4.90 14.99 -20.10
CA ILE A 404 -6.26 14.56 -20.36
C ILE A 404 -7.17 15.75 -20.11
N GLU A 405 -7.96 16.09 -21.12
CA GLU A 405 -8.90 17.20 -21.10
C GLU A 405 -10.35 16.73 -20.97
N SER A 406 -10.62 15.42 -21.06
CA SER A 406 -11.98 14.86 -20.97
C SER A 406 -12.24 14.24 -19.62
N MET A 407 -13.34 14.62 -18.97
CA MET A 407 -13.73 14.05 -17.68
C MET A 407 -14.01 12.55 -17.76
N SER A 408 -14.55 12.08 -18.88
CA SER A 408 -14.78 10.64 -19.10
C SER A 408 -13.48 9.84 -19.10
N HIS A 409 -12.42 10.38 -19.70
CA HIS A 409 -11.08 9.79 -19.66
C HIS A 409 -10.43 9.91 -18.27
N ILE A 410 -10.69 10.99 -17.54
CA ILE A 410 -10.21 11.16 -16.15
C ILE A 410 -10.83 10.09 -15.25
N ILE A 411 -12.16 9.90 -15.28
CA ILE A 411 -12.87 8.86 -14.51
C ILE A 411 -12.34 7.47 -14.87
N THR A 412 -12.09 7.23 -16.17
CA THR A 412 -11.51 5.97 -16.65
C THR A 412 -10.19 5.63 -15.95
N VAL A 413 -9.32 6.61 -15.70
CA VAL A 413 -8.03 6.37 -15.04
C VAL A 413 -8.13 6.44 -13.51
N MET A 414 -8.99 7.31 -12.97
CA MET A 414 -9.05 7.60 -11.54
C MET A 414 -9.58 6.43 -10.72
N ILE A 415 -10.61 5.70 -11.18
CA ILE A 415 -11.14 4.55 -10.43
C ILE A 415 -10.09 3.43 -10.24
N PRO A 416 -9.43 2.91 -11.29
CA PRO A 416 -8.33 1.96 -11.11
C PRO A 416 -7.16 2.52 -10.32
N PHE A 417 -6.93 3.85 -10.33
CA PHE A 417 -5.88 4.49 -9.56
C PHE A 417 -6.16 4.41 -8.06
N ILE A 418 -7.36 4.81 -7.62
CA ILE A 418 -7.76 4.76 -6.21
C ILE A 418 -7.64 3.33 -5.68
N MET A 419 -8.02 2.33 -6.51
CA MET A 419 -7.87 0.90 -6.20
C MET A 419 -6.42 0.44 -5.96
N THR A 420 -5.40 1.26 -6.26
CA THR A 420 -4.00 0.98 -5.91
C THR A 420 -3.63 1.34 -4.47
N SER A 421 -4.53 1.97 -3.71
CA SER A 421 -4.32 2.34 -2.32
C SER A 421 -3.97 1.11 -1.44
N PRO A 422 -2.97 1.22 -0.53
CA PRO A 422 -2.65 0.21 0.47
C PRO A 422 -3.85 -0.24 1.31
N ILE A 423 -4.76 0.68 1.65
CA ILE A 423 -5.94 0.39 2.46
C ILE A 423 -6.87 -0.59 1.70
N ILE A 424 -7.14 -0.29 0.43
CA ILE A 424 -7.95 -1.14 -0.46
C ILE A 424 -7.24 -2.46 -0.70
N ALA A 425 -5.93 -2.45 -0.97
CA ALA A 425 -5.15 -3.66 -1.17
C ALA A 425 -5.13 -4.58 0.08
N CYS A 426 -5.07 -3.99 1.28
CA CYS A 426 -5.17 -4.74 2.55
C CYS A 426 -6.55 -5.37 2.68
N SER A 427 -7.62 -4.57 2.49
CA SER A 427 -9.00 -5.05 2.53
C SER A 427 -9.25 -6.17 1.53
N MET A 428 -8.71 -6.06 0.30
CA MET A 428 -8.75 -7.14 -0.70
C MET A 428 -8.01 -8.39 -0.23
N SER A 429 -6.81 -8.25 0.34
CA SER A 429 -6.02 -9.38 0.86
C SER A 429 -6.76 -10.09 2.00
N GLU A 430 -7.35 -9.34 2.93
CA GLU A 430 -8.17 -9.86 4.02
C GLU A 430 -9.45 -10.51 3.54
N PHE A 431 -10.10 -9.94 2.52
CA PHE A 431 -11.28 -10.53 1.89
C PHE A 431 -10.96 -11.87 1.22
N ILE A 432 -9.90 -11.94 0.42
CA ILE A 432 -9.44 -13.19 -0.22
C ILE A 432 -9.05 -14.22 0.85
N THR A 433 -8.35 -13.79 1.89
CA THR A 433 -7.93 -14.64 3.01
C THR A 433 -9.14 -15.22 3.73
N THR A 434 -10.10 -14.37 4.12
CA THR A 434 -11.37 -14.78 4.74
C THR A 434 -12.14 -15.71 3.82
N ALA A 435 -12.14 -15.43 2.50
CA ALA A 435 -12.79 -16.27 1.53
C ALA A 435 -12.18 -17.68 1.42
N SER A 436 -10.87 -17.78 1.53
CA SER A 436 -10.13 -19.04 1.50
C SER A 436 -10.33 -19.91 2.75
N PHE A 437 -10.34 -19.29 3.95
CA PHE A 437 -10.42 -20.02 5.22
C PHE A 437 -11.84 -20.46 5.59
N THR A 438 -12.86 -19.74 5.12
CA THR A 438 -14.27 -20.08 5.33
C THR A 438 -14.74 -21.27 4.49
N LYS A 439 -13.99 -21.69 3.46
CA LYS A 439 -14.29 -22.94 2.73
C LYS A 439 -14.11 -24.15 3.64
N ARG A 440 -15.02 -25.13 3.51
CA ARG A 440 -14.89 -26.43 4.21
C ARG A 440 -13.69 -27.21 3.68
N ARG A 441 -13.16 -28.12 4.51
CA ARG A 441 -11.95 -28.91 4.21
C ARG A 441 -12.04 -29.64 2.86
N TYR A 442 -13.22 -30.16 2.50
CA TYR A 442 -13.47 -30.85 1.23
C TYR A 442 -13.47 -29.91 0.01
N GLU A 443 -14.03 -28.70 0.13
CA GLU A 443 -14.03 -27.68 -0.95
C GLU A 443 -12.64 -27.06 -1.17
N ARG A 444 -11.79 -27.01 -0.13
CA ARG A 444 -10.39 -26.56 -0.26
C ARG A 444 -9.53 -27.49 -1.11
N HIS A 445 -9.85 -28.79 -1.17
CA HIS A 445 -9.08 -29.77 -1.93
C HIS A 445 -9.49 -29.82 -3.42
N GLY A 446 -10.73 -29.45 -3.77
CA GLY A 446 -11.22 -29.43 -5.15
C GLY A 446 -10.87 -28.15 -5.92
N GLU A 447 -11.13 -26.97 -5.33
CA GLU A 447 -10.86 -25.66 -5.94
C GLU A 447 -10.35 -24.65 -4.90
N PRO A 448 -9.04 -24.66 -4.57
CA PRO A 448 -8.47 -23.74 -3.61
C PRO A 448 -8.47 -22.31 -4.16
N ILE A 449 -8.91 -21.35 -3.35
CA ILE A 449 -8.72 -19.93 -3.66
C ILE A 449 -7.24 -19.62 -3.44
N LYS A 450 -6.54 -19.27 -4.52
CA LYS A 450 -5.11 -18.97 -4.48
C LYS A 450 -4.87 -17.57 -5.00
N PRO A 451 -4.32 -16.65 -4.18
CA PRO A 451 -3.80 -15.40 -4.71
C PRO A 451 -2.77 -15.70 -5.79
N TYR A 452 -2.83 -15.00 -6.92
CA TYR A 452 -1.85 -15.22 -7.98
C TYR A 452 -0.46 -14.82 -7.48
N ALA A 453 0.49 -15.76 -7.46
CA ALA A 453 1.85 -15.47 -7.05
C ALA A 453 2.66 -14.88 -8.21
N PHE A 454 3.36 -13.78 -7.96
CA PHE A 454 4.15 -13.13 -8.98
C PHE A 454 5.54 -12.71 -8.48
N ASP A 455 6.51 -12.68 -9.40
CA ASP A 455 7.90 -12.27 -9.15
C ASP A 455 8.04 -10.76 -8.93
N GLY A 456 7.16 -10.15 -8.15
CA GLY A 456 6.56 -8.79 -8.23
C GLY A 456 7.26 -7.62 -8.93
N TYR A 457 6.82 -6.39 -8.68
CA TYR A 457 6.93 -5.34 -9.69
C TYR A 457 7.43 -4.03 -9.11
N SER A 458 7.78 -3.09 -9.99
CA SER A 458 8.00 -1.70 -9.62
C SER A 458 7.32 -0.79 -10.62
N THR A 459 6.51 0.13 -10.13
CA THR A 459 5.65 0.97 -10.94
C THR A 459 5.36 2.27 -10.21
N PHE A 460 5.13 3.32 -10.98
CA PHE A 460 4.83 4.65 -10.48
C PHE A 460 3.70 5.24 -11.31
N PHE A 461 2.74 5.84 -10.61
CA PHE A 461 1.67 6.64 -11.21
C PHE A 461 1.41 7.86 -10.34
N SER A 462 1.22 9.01 -10.98
CA SER A 462 0.78 10.24 -10.35
C SER A 462 -0.22 10.95 -11.25
N ILE A 463 -1.28 11.47 -10.63
CA ILE A 463 -2.33 12.27 -11.25
C ILE A 463 -2.31 13.64 -10.57
N THR A 464 -2.28 14.71 -11.36
CA THR A 464 -2.28 16.09 -10.86
C THR A 464 -3.27 16.92 -11.67
N THR A 465 -4.24 17.52 -10.99
CA THR A 465 -5.14 18.52 -11.59
C THR A 465 -4.41 19.86 -11.78
N LEU A 466 -4.47 20.43 -12.98
CA LEU A 466 -3.92 21.74 -13.31
C LEU A 466 -5.02 22.79 -13.20
N LEU A 467 -4.95 23.64 -12.18
CA LEU A 467 -5.80 24.83 -12.13
C LEU A 467 -5.22 25.93 -13.02
N PRO A 468 -6.06 26.67 -13.78
CA PRO A 468 -5.65 27.91 -14.41
C PRO A 468 -5.26 28.91 -13.31
N THR A 469 -3.99 29.31 -13.28
CA THR A 469 -3.50 30.36 -12.38
C THR A 469 -4.28 31.65 -12.65
N GLU A 470 -5.13 32.09 -11.71
CA GLU A 470 -5.51 33.49 -11.66
C GLU A 470 -4.27 34.32 -11.34
N ASN A 471 -4.13 35.45 -12.01
CA ASN A 471 -3.05 36.42 -11.81
C ASN A 471 -3.03 36.94 -10.36
N SER A 472 -2.45 36.19 -9.41
CA SER A 472 -1.94 36.74 -8.18
C SER A 472 -0.57 37.37 -8.49
N ALA A 473 -0.62 38.61 -8.96
CA ALA A 473 0.52 39.53 -8.91
C ALA A 473 0.87 39.79 -7.43
N GLY A 474 1.59 38.85 -6.83
CA GLY A 474 1.98 38.87 -5.44
C GLY A 474 3.00 37.78 -5.21
N ARG A 475 4.28 38.17 -5.33
CA ARG A 475 5.52 37.46 -4.98
C ARG A 475 5.46 35.91 -5.03
N PRO A 476 6.22 35.24 -5.92
CA PRO A 476 6.46 33.82 -5.73
C PRO A 476 7.17 33.70 -4.39
N ILE A 477 6.50 33.13 -3.38
CA ILE A 477 7.19 32.80 -2.16
C ILE A 477 8.18 31.70 -2.56
N GLU A 478 9.46 32.08 -2.63
CA GLU A 478 10.62 31.19 -2.77
C GLU A 478 10.70 30.29 -1.53
N TRP A 479 9.80 29.32 -1.43
CA TRP A 479 10.06 28.09 -0.71
C TRP A 479 10.03 26.99 -1.75
N SER A 480 11.16 26.31 -1.96
CA SER A 480 11.31 25.26 -2.97
C SER A 480 10.57 23.98 -2.55
N TRP A 481 9.26 24.05 -2.38
CA TRP A 481 8.42 22.88 -2.22
C TRP A 481 8.17 22.31 -3.63
N ASN A 482 8.99 21.35 -4.01
CA ASN A 482 8.67 20.49 -5.15
C ASN A 482 7.29 19.85 -4.88
N PRO A 483 6.32 19.86 -5.81
CA PRO A 483 5.02 19.22 -5.60
C PRO A 483 5.25 17.78 -5.10
N PRO A 484 4.49 17.30 -4.10
CA PRO A 484 4.80 16.04 -3.41
C PRO A 484 4.87 14.82 -4.36
N SER A 485 4.11 14.84 -5.45
CA SER A 485 4.23 13.90 -6.60
C SER A 485 5.62 13.85 -7.27
N SER A 486 6.33 14.97 -7.30
CA SER A 486 7.71 15.07 -7.80
C SER A 486 8.78 14.78 -6.73
N SER A 487 8.46 14.97 -5.44
CA SER A 487 9.38 14.71 -4.32
C SER A 487 9.48 13.24 -3.92
N ILE A 488 8.40 12.46 -4.10
CA ILE A 488 8.44 10.99 -4.00
C ILE A 488 9.56 10.45 -4.89
N PHE A 489 9.71 10.95 -6.11
CA PHE A 489 10.71 10.45 -7.04
C PHE A 489 12.06 11.18 -6.97
N THR A 490 12.14 12.47 -6.63
CA THR A 490 13.47 13.07 -6.39
C THR A 490 14.14 12.46 -5.16
N GLY A 491 13.38 12.12 -4.12
CA GLY A 491 13.87 11.48 -2.88
C GLY A 491 13.98 9.94 -2.91
N ILE A 492 13.11 9.21 -3.63
CA ILE A 492 13.13 7.73 -3.65
C ILE A 492 13.69 7.17 -4.98
N GLY A 493 13.47 7.86 -6.10
CA GLY A 493 13.77 7.38 -7.44
C GLY A 493 15.07 7.91 -8.08
N TYR A 494 15.41 9.18 -7.84
CA TYR A 494 16.69 9.79 -8.23
C TYR A 494 17.80 9.52 -7.22
N GLU A 495 17.46 9.33 -5.95
CA GLU A 495 18.41 9.32 -4.84
C GLU A 495 19.06 7.99 -4.52
N VAL A 496 18.69 6.92 -5.23
CA VAL A 496 19.61 5.79 -5.39
C VAL A 496 20.67 6.04 -6.47
N ARG A 497 20.94 7.32 -6.79
CA ARG A 497 22.26 7.81 -7.20
C ARG A 497 22.98 8.37 -5.97
N PHE A 498 24.08 7.72 -5.61
CA PHE A 498 25.16 8.36 -4.85
C PHE A 498 25.57 9.65 -5.57
N PRO A 499 26.07 10.68 -4.85
CA PRO A 499 26.66 11.84 -5.49
C PRO A 499 27.87 11.35 -6.31
N LEU A 500 27.67 11.25 -7.61
CA LEU A 500 28.73 11.32 -8.59
C LEU A 500 28.63 12.74 -9.13
N ASP A 501 29.76 13.45 -9.08
CA ASP A 501 29.93 14.83 -9.55
C ASP A 501 29.07 15.15 -10.78
N PRO A 502 28.41 16.31 -10.82
CA PRO A 502 27.65 16.74 -11.99
C PRO A 502 28.64 17.07 -13.11
N ARG A 503 28.86 16.14 -14.03
CA ARG A 503 29.33 16.49 -15.37
C ARG A 503 28.12 16.54 -16.31
N PRO A 504 28.04 17.55 -17.19
CA PRO A 504 26.93 17.73 -18.10
C PRO A 504 26.79 16.49 -19.01
N ALA A 505 25.55 16.12 -19.26
CA ALA A 505 25.17 14.98 -20.08
C ALA A 505 25.77 15.10 -21.48
N SER A 506 26.59 14.11 -21.86
CA SER A 506 26.92 13.82 -23.26
C SER A 506 26.24 12.52 -23.66
N ASP A 507 25.74 12.46 -24.89
CA ASP A 507 24.90 11.42 -25.53
C ASP A 507 25.49 9.99 -25.61
N ASN A 508 25.88 9.39 -24.49
CA ASN A 508 26.25 7.97 -24.44
C ASN A 508 25.52 7.25 -23.30
N ASP A 509 24.32 6.77 -23.60
CA ASP A 509 23.48 5.99 -22.69
C ASP A 509 24.19 4.75 -22.10
N LEU A 510 25.23 4.23 -22.73
CA LEU A 510 25.99 3.07 -22.24
C LEU A 510 26.94 3.39 -21.05
N ALA A 511 27.38 4.65 -20.90
CA ALA A 511 28.35 5.05 -19.87
C ALA A 511 27.72 5.30 -18.48
N MET A 512 26.39 5.49 -18.44
CA MET A 512 25.63 5.82 -17.23
C MET A 512 25.35 4.61 -16.31
N TRP A 513 25.32 3.39 -16.86
CA TRP A 513 24.91 2.17 -16.14
C TRP A 513 26.03 1.49 -15.33
N GLY A 514 27.28 1.64 -15.78
CA GLY A 514 28.45 1.06 -15.10
C GLY A 514 28.55 1.40 -13.62
N PRO A 515 28.39 2.68 -13.21
CA PRO A 515 28.41 3.07 -11.80
C PRO A 515 27.24 2.50 -10.97
N ILE A 516 26.03 2.48 -11.53
CA ILE A 516 24.82 1.98 -10.85
C ILE A 516 24.93 0.47 -10.60
N ARG A 517 25.37 -0.29 -11.60
CA ARG A 517 25.55 -1.74 -11.48
C ARG A 517 26.63 -2.12 -10.49
N ARG A 518 27.77 -1.42 -10.50
CA ARG A 518 28.84 -1.59 -9.50
C ARG A 518 28.34 -1.28 -8.09
N HIS A 519 27.49 -0.28 -7.95
CA HIS A 519 26.92 0.08 -6.66
C HIS A 519 25.95 -1.00 -6.15
N GLN A 520 25.03 -1.47 -7.00
CA GLN A 520 24.13 -2.57 -6.64
C GLN A 520 24.90 -3.84 -6.25
N ALA A 521 25.97 -4.17 -6.98
CA ALA A 521 26.83 -5.30 -6.62
C ALA A 521 27.52 -5.12 -5.26
N LYS A 522 27.87 -3.88 -4.87
CA LYS A 522 28.40 -3.59 -3.53
C LYS A 522 27.33 -3.78 -2.45
N LEU A 523 26.09 -3.34 -2.68
CA LEU A 523 24.98 -3.53 -1.76
C LEU A 523 24.63 -5.01 -1.60
N ASP A 524 24.53 -5.75 -2.71
CA ASP A 524 24.27 -7.19 -2.70
C ASP A 524 25.40 -7.96 -1.99
N LYS A 525 26.66 -7.56 -2.18
CA LYS A 525 27.81 -8.14 -1.44
C LYS A 525 27.71 -7.88 0.06
N SER A 526 27.32 -6.68 0.48
CA SER A 526 27.12 -6.34 1.88
C SER A 526 25.94 -7.09 2.50
N SER A 527 24.79 -7.14 1.81
CA SER A 527 23.61 -7.91 2.24
C SER A 527 23.95 -9.40 2.37
N ASN A 528 24.66 -9.99 1.41
CA ASN A 528 25.05 -11.40 1.50
C ASN A 528 26.00 -11.69 2.67
N LYS A 529 26.87 -10.76 3.05
CA LYS A 529 27.67 -10.89 4.28
C LYS A 529 26.77 -10.85 5.53
N MET A 530 25.80 -9.94 5.56
CA MET A 530 24.88 -9.75 6.70
C MET A 530 23.95 -10.95 6.91
N LYS A 531 23.55 -11.67 5.86
CA LYS A 531 22.74 -12.90 5.97
C LYS A 531 23.39 -14.00 6.82
N THR A 532 24.71 -13.94 7.03
CA THR A 532 25.44 -14.91 7.87
C THR A 532 25.47 -14.52 9.35
N TRP A 533 24.96 -13.33 9.70
CA TRP A 533 24.94 -12.83 11.06
C TRP A 533 23.84 -13.50 11.86
N ILE A 534 24.12 -13.76 13.14
CA ILE A 534 23.15 -14.29 14.08
C ILE A 534 22.85 -13.16 15.06
N LEU A 535 21.58 -12.73 15.10
CA LEU A 535 21.11 -11.68 16.00
C LEU A 535 20.72 -12.34 17.33
N GLU A 536 21.47 -12.05 18.38
CA GLU A 536 21.17 -12.45 19.76
C GLU A 536 20.53 -11.26 20.50
N GLU A 537 19.90 -11.50 21.66
CA GLU A 537 19.21 -10.43 22.40
C GLU A 537 20.11 -9.25 22.76
N LYS A 538 21.40 -9.52 23.06
CA LYS A 538 22.37 -8.53 23.57
C LYS A 538 23.41 -8.10 22.54
N GLY A 539 23.41 -8.66 21.32
CA GLY A 539 24.42 -8.35 20.33
C GLY A 539 24.33 -9.14 19.04
N VAL A 540 25.25 -8.85 18.12
CA VAL A 540 25.29 -9.47 16.79
C VAL A 540 26.52 -10.36 16.69
N MET A 541 26.30 -11.66 16.47
CA MET A 541 27.38 -12.64 16.32
C MET A 541 27.82 -12.75 14.86
N VAL A 542 29.12 -12.57 14.61
CA VAL A 542 29.72 -12.62 13.27
C VAL A 542 30.88 -13.60 13.20
N ARG A 543 31.04 -14.27 12.05
CA ARG A 543 32.15 -15.19 11.79
C ARG A 543 33.40 -14.46 11.30
N CYS A 544 34.51 -14.60 12.03
CA CYS A 544 35.83 -14.03 11.77
C CYS A 544 36.93 -15.09 11.62
N LYS A 545 36.59 -16.27 11.08
CA LYS A 545 37.53 -17.38 10.84
C LYS A 545 38.87 -17.00 10.17
N PRO A 546 38.92 -16.19 9.09
CA PRO A 546 40.19 -15.92 8.42
C PRO A 546 41.16 -15.12 9.29
N PHE A 547 40.66 -14.21 10.13
CA PHE A 547 41.50 -13.43 11.04
C PHE A 547 42.14 -14.34 12.10
N VAL A 548 41.34 -15.19 12.74
CA VAL A 548 41.83 -16.12 13.76
C VAL A 548 42.79 -17.14 13.15
N LEU A 549 42.49 -17.66 11.96
CA LEU A 549 43.35 -18.63 11.28
C LEU A 549 44.71 -18.02 10.91
N MET A 550 44.74 -16.80 10.37
CA MET A 550 46.00 -16.10 10.06
C MET A 550 46.82 -15.80 11.31
N LEU A 551 46.16 -15.43 12.40
CA LEU A 551 46.81 -15.17 13.68
C LEU A 551 47.39 -16.45 14.29
N MET A 552 46.61 -17.55 14.29
CA MET A 552 47.09 -18.85 14.74
C MET A 552 48.27 -19.33 13.89
N LEU A 553 48.19 -19.17 12.56
CA LEU A 553 49.29 -19.49 11.65
C LEU A 553 50.56 -18.69 11.98
N LEU A 554 50.43 -17.37 12.19
CA LEU A 554 51.54 -16.50 12.57
C LEU A 554 52.19 -16.96 13.88
N CYS A 555 51.38 -17.25 14.91
CA CYS A 555 51.88 -17.74 16.19
C CYS A 555 52.54 -19.12 16.05
N THR A 556 51.98 -20.01 15.23
CA THR A 556 52.60 -21.32 14.94
C THR A 556 53.95 -21.15 14.24
N ILE A 557 54.06 -20.26 13.25
CA ILE A 557 55.34 -19.97 12.57
C ILE A 557 56.37 -19.43 13.57
N LEU A 558 55.95 -18.54 14.48
CA LEU A 558 56.84 -17.92 15.47
C LEU A 558 57.35 -18.94 16.50
N VAL A 559 56.48 -19.84 16.96
CA VAL A 559 56.84 -20.92 17.89
C VAL A 559 57.72 -21.98 17.20
N VAL A 560 57.31 -22.49 16.03
CA VAL A 560 58.07 -23.49 15.28
C VAL A 560 59.42 -22.93 14.83
N GLY A 561 59.45 -21.67 14.39
CA GLY A 561 60.68 -20.96 14.04
C GLY A 561 61.62 -20.81 15.23
N GLY A 562 61.10 -20.39 16.40
CA GLY A 562 61.88 -20.31 17.64
C GLY A 562 62.49 -21.65 18.05
N VAL A 563 61.71 -22.72 18.04
CA VAL A 563 62.19 -24.09 18.35
C VAL A 563 63.22 -24.55 17.32
N SER A 564 62.99 -24.30 16.03
CA SER A 564 63.91 -24.69 14.96
C SER A 564 65.27 -23.98 15.11
N ILE A 565 65.29 -22.70 15.47
CA ILE A 565 66.51 -21.94 15.75
C ILE A 565 67.22 -22.50 16.98
N GLY A 566 66.49 -22.77 18.07
CA GLY A 566 67.06 -23.36 19.28
C GLY A 566 67.76 -24.71 19.02
N VAL A 567 67.13 -25.58 18.21
CA VAL A 567 67.68 -26.90 17.85
C VAL A 567 68.82 -26.80 16.83
N ALA A 568 68.71 -25.92 15.83
CA ALA A 568 69.71 -25.82 14.76
C ALA A 568 70.99 -25.06 15.16
N VAL A 569 70.88 -24.09 16.08
CA VAL A 569 72.02 -23.28 16.54
C VAL A 569 72.84 -24.01 17.62
N GLY A 570 72.20 -24.72 18.57
CA GLY A 570 72.90 -25.46 19.63
C GLY A 570 73.99 -24.63 20.32
N ASP A 571 75.10 -25.25 20.76
CA ASP A 571 76.19 -24.56 21.47
C ASP A 571 77.08 -23.64 20.59
N ARG A 572 76.66 -23.29 19.37
CA ARG A 572 77.52 -22.56 18.41
C ARG A 572 77.72 -21.08 18.74
N ILE A 573 76.98 -20.51 19.69
CA ILE A 573 77.12 -19.11 20.11
C ILE A 573 77.65 -19.08 21.55
N THR A 574 78.90 -18.70 21.72
CA THR A 574 79.53 -18.59 23.04
C THR A 574 78.91 -17.45 23.84
N GLY A 575 78.25 -17.77 24.96
CA GLY A 575 77.70 -16.79 25.92
C GLY A 575 76.20 -16.53 25.81
N VAL A 576 75.46 -17.20 24.92
CA VAL A 576 73.99 -17.08 24.82
C VAL A 576 73.38 -18.47 24.73
N ASP A 577 72.47 -18.80 25.65
CA ASP A 577 71.66 -20.02 25.58
C ASP A 577 70.63 -19.91 24.43
N PRO A 578 70.70 -20.75 23.38
CA PRO A 578 69.76 -20.75 22.26
C PRO A 578 68.30 -20.97 22.69
N PHE A 579 68.07 -21.63 23.83
CA PHE A 579 66.73 -21.84 24.36
C PHE A 579 66.09 -20.57 24.93
N ASN A 580 66.87 -19.53 25.23
CA ASN A 580 66.32 -18.22 25.57
C ASN A 580 65.59 -17.60 24.37
N ILE A 581 66.09 -17.78 23.14
CA ILE A 581 65.42 -17.32 21.91
C ILE A 581 64.07 -18.01 21.76
N THR A 582 64.02 -19.33 21.97
CA THR A 582 62.77 -20.09 21.99
C THR A 582 61.79 -19.50 23.01
N THR A 583 62.26 -19.22 24.23
CA THR A 583 61.43 -18.65 25.30
C THR A 583 60.88 -17.27 24.91
N TYR A 584 61.71 -16.39 24.31
CA TYR A 584 61.26 -15.10 23.80
C TYR A 584 60.23 -15.24 22.68
N CYS A 585 60.42 -16.18 21.75
CA CYS A 585 59.43 -16.49 20.70
C CYS A 585 58.08 -16.93 21.28
N TRP A 586 58.08 -17.80 22.30
CA TRP A 586 56.85 -18.21 22.99
C TRP A 586 56.16 -17.04 23.69
N VAL A 587 56.92 -16.20 24.40
CA VAL A 587 56.39 -15.01 25.09
C VAL A 587 55.80 -14.02 24.08
N ILE A 588 56.48 -13.77 22.96
CA ILE A 588 56.00 -12.89 21.88
C ILE A 588 54.73 -13.46 21.26
N ALA A 589 54.66 -14.77 20.97
CA ALA A 589 53.47 -15.40 20.42
C ALA A 589 52.27 -15.30 21.39
N ALA A 590 52.49 -15.54 22.68
CA ALA A 590 51.46 -15.38 23.71
C ALA A 590 50.98 -13.92 23.84
N PHE A 591 51.91 -12.97 23.80
CA PHE A 591 51.60 -11.54 23.83
C PHE A 591 50.79 -11.11 22.61
N ILE A 592 51.18 -11.54 21.40
CA ILE A 592 50.45 -11.26 20.16
C ILE A 592 49.02 -11.81 20.25
N LEU A 593 48.81 -13.03 20.76
CA LEU A 593 47.46 -13.60 20.94
C LEU A 593 46.61 -12.79 21.92
N LEU A 594 47.18 -12.37 23.06
CA LEU A 594 46.47 -11.57 24.06
C LEU A 594 46.08 -10.19 23.52
N VAL A 595 47.00 -9.52 22.82
CA VAL A 595 46.73 -8.23 22.18
C VAL A 595 45.67 -8.40 21.09
N ALA A 596 45.86 -9.34 20.17
CA ALA A 596 44.97 -9.53 19.03
C ALA A 596 43.54 -9.92 19.44
N LYS A 597 43.37 -10.63 20.56
CA LYS A 597 42.07 -10.92 21.18
C LYS A 597 41.32 -9.64 21.59
N ASN A 598 42.05 -8.62 22.05
CA ASN A 598 41.47 -7.37 22.58
C ASN A 598 41.41 -6.23 21.54
N VAL A 599 42.03 -6.39 20.36
CA VAL A 599 42.08 -5.34 19.32
C VAL A 599 40.69 -5.05 18.73
N ARG A 600 39.84 -6.06 18.57
CA ARG A 600 38.57 -5.93 17.85
C ARG A 600 37.36 -5.75 18.76
N VAL A 601 37.42 -6.27 19.98
CA VAL A 601 36.29 -6.41 20.90
C VAL A 601 36.80 -6.24 22.33
N GLN A 602 36.06 -5.53 23.18
CA GLN A 602 36.48 -5.30 24.57
C GLN A 602 36.58 -6.59 25.39
N ASN A 603 35.70 -7.58 25.15
CA ASN A 603 35.66 -8.85 25.89
C ASN A 603 35.34 -10.03 24.95
N TRP A 604 36.38 -10.68 24.41
CA TRP A 604 36.21 -11.85 23.54
C TRP A 604 36.43 -13.18 24.31
N PRO A 605 35.40 -14.03 24.52
CA PRO A 605 35.57 -15.33 25.15
C PRO A 605 36.50 -16.24 24.36
N TRP A 606 37.37 -17.01 25.06
CA TRP A 606 38.31 -17.93 24.41
C TRP A 606 37.59 -19.00 23.57
N ASN A 607 36.44 -19.50 24.04
CA ASN A 607 35.63 -20.46 23.30
C ASN A 607 35.23 -19.89 21.92
N ASP A 608 34.70 -18.67 21.89
CA ASP A 608 34.27 -18.05 20.63
C ASP A 608 35.43 -17.61 19.76
N PHE A 609 36.53 -17.16 20.36
CA PHE A 609 37.77 -16.82 19.65
C PHE A 609 38.30 -18.02 18.86
N LEU A 610 38.42 -19.19 19.49
CA LEU A 610 38.89 -20.41 18.82
C LEU A 610 37.93 -20.90 17.73
N HIS A 611 36.62 -20.71 17.91
CA HIS A 611 35.62 -21.01 16.88
C HIS A 611 35.54 -19.94 15.77
N GLY A 612 36.29 -18.83 15.90
CA GLY A 612 36.27 -17.72 14.97
C GLY A 612 34.92 -17.00 14.94
N ARG A 613 34.24 -16.87 16.09
CA ARG A 613 32.99 -16.13 16.26
C ARG A 613 33.23 -14.92 17.15
N VAL A 614 32.68 -13.78 16.79
CA VAL A 614 32.78 -12.52 17.54
C VAL A 614 31.38 -12.03 17.85
N LEU A 615 31.09 -11.72 19.12
CA LEU A 615 29.87 -11.05 19.52
C LEU A 615 30.12 -9.53 19.60
N CYS A 616 29.58 -8.78 18.64
CA CYS A 616 29.64 -7.32 18.62
C CYS A 616 28.49 -6.75 19.46
N LYS A 617 28.80 -5.78 20.33
CA LYS A 617 27.85 -5.10 21.22
C LYS A 617 27.51 -3.67 20.80
N SER A 618 28.19 -3.11 19.81
CA SER A 618 27.86 -1.80 19.21
C SER A 618 27.92 -1.79 17.68
N ILE A 619 27.39 -0.73 17.06
CA ILE A 619 27.45 -0.55 15.60
C ILE A 619 28.88 -0.24 15.15
N SER A 620 29.60 0.60 15.89
CA SER A 620 31.00 0.89 15.57
C SER A 620 31.89 -0.35 15.61
N GLU A 621 31.66 -1.24 16.57
CA GLU A 621 32.35 -2.53 16.68
C GLU A 621 31.97 -3.48 15.54
N LEU A 622 30.68 -3.57 15.22
CA LEU A 622 30.21 -4.41 14.12
C LEU A 622 30.76 -3.93 12.76
N SER A 623 30.82 -2.61 12.55
CA SER A 623 31.43 -1.98 11.38
C SER A 623 32.92 -2.27 11.29
N SER A 624 33.68 -2.12 12.39
CA SER A 624 35.13 -2.35 12.41
C SER A 624 35.49 -3.81 12.14
N VAL A 625 34.70 -4.76 12.66
CA VAL A 625 34.93 -6.20 12.49
C VAL A 625 34.61 -6.68 11.07
N THR A 626 33.52 -6.17 10.48
CA THR A 626 32.99 -6.66 9.19
C THR A 626 33.39 -5.85 7.97
N GLY A 627 33.85 -4.61 8.18
CA GLY A 627 34.13 -3.62 7.14
C GLY A 627 32.88 -3.17 6.37
N VAL A 628 31.70 -3.32 6.97
CA VAL A 628 30.42 -2.93 6.40
C VAL A 628 30.08 -1.52 6.85
N ASN A 629 29.51 -0.70 5.96
CA ASN A 629 29.14 0.67 6.27
C ASN A 629 28.09 0.74 7.39
N GLU A 630 28.34 1.58 8.40
CA GLU A 630 27.50 1.78 9.60
C GLU A 630 26.02 2.08 9.25
N GLN A 631 25.75 2.87 8.21
CA GLN A 631 24.39 3.23 7.80
C GLN A 631 23.64 2.05 7.15
N LEU A 632 24.35 1.14 6.49
CA LEU A 632 23.75 -0.10 5.96
C LEU A 632 23.48 -1.10 7.09
N ILE A 633 24.31 -1.12 8.13
CA ILE A 633 24.06 -1.90 9.35
C ILE A 633 22.79 -1.41 10.02
N LEU A 634 22.67 -0.09 10.24
CA LEU A 634 21.47 0.54 10.80
C LEU A 634 20.21 0.20 9.99
N ALA A 635 20.27 0.37 8.67
CA ALA A 635 19.15 0.03 7.79
C ALA A 635 18.77 -1.46 7.92
N LYS A 636 19.74 -2.38 7.99
CA LYS A 636 19.46 -3.82 8.15
C LYS A 636 18.79 -4.13 9.49
N LEU A 637 19.28 -3.53 10.57
CA LEU A 637 18.72 -3.73 11.90
C LEU A 637 17.28 -3.21 11.98
N LEU A 638 16.98 -2.08 11.35
CA LEU A 638 15.61 -1.54 11.25
C LEU A 638 14.68 -2.45 10.43
N GLN A 639 15.17 -2.96 9.30
CA GLN A 639 14.37 -3.85 8.44
C GLN A 639 14.05 -5.18 9.10
N ASP A 640 15.00 -5.76 9.84
CA ASP A 640 14.84 -7.07 10.48
C ASP A 640 14.23 -6.98 11.88
N GLU A 641 13.93 -5.78 12.39
CA GLU A 641 13.49 -5.56 13.76
C GLU A 641 12.24 -6.37 14.15
N SER A 642 11.28 -6.50 13.23
CA SER A 642 10.05 -7.27 13.46
C SER A 642 10.30 -8.76 13.67
N ILE A 643 11.41 -9.28 13.13
CA ILE A 643 11.79 -10.70 13.15
C ILE A 643 12.92 -10.96 14.17
N SER A 644 13.71 -9.93 14.50
CA SER A 644 14.90 -10.02 15.34
C SER A 644 14.58 -9.93 16.82
N VAL A 645 15.21 -10.77 17.66
CA VAL A 645 15.14 -10.71 19.13
C VAL A 645 16.06 -9.65 19.76
N LEU A 646 16.85 -8.94 18.95
CA LEU A 646 17.82 -7.94 19.41
C LEU A 646 17.13 -6.81 20.19
N GLN A 647 17.63 -6.53 21.40
CA GLN A 647 17.25 -5.37 22.19
C GLN A 647 18.29 -4.27 22.01
N THR A 648 17.84 -3.01 21.94
CA THR A 648 18.72 -1.87 21.61
C THR A 648 18.89 -0.91 22.80
N ARG A 649 20.04 -0.25 22.86
CA ARG A 649 20.37 0.79 23.86
C ARG A 649 21.18 1.92 23.24
N GLY A 650 21.47 2.95 24.02
CA GLY A 650 22.31 4.07 23.59
C GLY A 650 21.52 5.28 23.06
N PRO A 651 22.22 6.36 22.70
CA PRO A 651 21.60 7.66 22.46
C PRO A 651 20.70 7.71 21.23
N TYR A 652 20.96 6.88 20.21
CA TYR A 652 20.28 6.95 18.91
C TYR A 652 19.28 5.79 18.68
N ASN A 653 18.81 5.15 19.76
CA ASN A 653 17.93 3.98 19.66
C ASN A 653 16.43 4.33 19.58
N LYS A 654 16.07 5.62 19.45
CA LYS A 654 14.68 6.09 19.60
C LYS A 654 13.70 5.44 18.62
N VAL A 655 14.17 5.17 17.41
CA VAL A 655 13.44 4.57 16.29
C VAL A 655 13.11 3.09 16.51
N PHE A 656 13.90 2.39 17.33
CA PHE A 656 13.69 0.98 17.65
C PHE A 656 12.62 0.83 18.73
N ASN A 657 11.76 -0.16 18.61
CA ASN A 657 10.73 -0.54 19.56
C ASN A 657 11.28 -1.35 20.73
N ARG A 658 12.23 -2.28 20.49
CA ARG A 658 12.79 -3.15 21.53
C ARG A 658 13.98 -2.49 22.21
N LYS A 659 13.80 -2.06 23.47
CA LYS A 659 14.82 -1.35 24.26
C LYS A 659 15.16 -2.09 25.55
N SER A 660 16.43 -2.05 25.95
CA SER A 660 16.91 -2.66 27.19
C SER A 660 18.21 -2.01 27.63
N GLU A 661 18.43 -1.88 28.94
CA GLU A 661 19.67 -1.30 29.51
C GLU A 661 20.92 -2.11 29.15
N ASP A 662 20.79 -3.43 29.01
CA ASP A 662 21.86 -4.37 28.64
C ASP A 662 21.76 -4.86 27.18
N GLY A 663 21.19 -4.01 26.30
CA GLY A 663 21.04 -4.29 24.88
C GLY A 663 22.25 -3.95 24.01
N PHE A 664 22.10 -4.15 22.70
CA PHE A 664 23.04 -3.74 21.66
C PHE A 664 23.05 -2.21 21.50
N SER A 665 24.24 -1.60 21.53
CA SER A 665 24.43 -0.16 21.56
C SER A 665 24.34 0.47 20.17
N ILE A 666 23.36 1.34 19.98
CA ILE A 666 23.21 2.21 18.82
C ILE A 666 23.98 3.50 19.09
N ASP A 667 25.28 3.47 18.77
CA ASP A 667 26.26 4.53 19.06
C ASP A 667 26.55 5.47 17.88
N ARG A 668 25.87 5.24 16.75
CA ARG A 668 25.95 6.06 15.53
C ARG A 668 24.58 6.65 15.20
N PRO A 669 24.51 7.93 14.77
CA PRO A 669 23.23 8.53 14.41
C PRO A 669 22.76 8.04 13.03
N LEU A 670 21.46 8.18 12.79
CA LEU A 670 20.85 7.73 11.54
C LEU A 670 20.87 8.86 10.51
N SER A 671 21.20 8.55 9.26
CA SER A 671 21.00 9.45 8.14
C SER A 671 19.59 9.32 7.56
N THR A 672 19.11 10.36 6.85
CA THR A 672 17.88 10.31 6.02
C THR A 672 17.83 9.05 5.16
N TRP A 673 18.97 8.69 4.58
CA TRP A 673 19.12 7.50 3.75
C TRP A 673 18.96 6.19 4.52
N ALA A 674 19.55 6.08 5.72
CA ALA A 674 19.39 4.88 6.55
C ALA A 674 17.95 4.71 7.02
N MET A 675 17.22 5.80 7.30
CA MET A 675 15.80 5.75 7.63
C MET A 675 14.96 5.27 6.44
N LEU A 676 15.14 5.86 5.26
CA LEU A 676 14.44 5.45 4.03
C LEU A 676 14.70 3.99 3.67
N LEU A 677 15.98 3.56 3.67
CA LEU A 677 16.32 2.16 3.44
C LEU A 677 15.75 1.24 4.53
N GLY A 678 15.70 1.70 5.78
CA GLY A 678 15.09 0.99 6.90
C GLY A 678 13.58 0.77 6.74
N GLY A 679 12.92 1.51 5.85
CA GLY A 679 11.47 1.49 5.66
C GLY A 679 10.75 2.62 6.39
N LEU A 680 11.45 3.66 6.87
CA LEU A 680 10.84 4.82 7.52
C LEU A 680 10.83 5.99 6.54
N ILE A 681 9.65 6.53 6.26
CA ILE A 681 9.50 7.66 5.36
C ILE A 681 9.14 8.89 6.18
N MET A 682 9.95 9.93 6.08
CA MET A 682 9.79 11.15 6.86
C MET A 682 8.84 12.11 6.16
N ILE A 683 7.74 12.46 6.83
CA ILE A 683 6.67 13.34 6.35
C ILE A 683 6.68 14.63 7.16
N VAL A 684 6.65 15.76 6.49
CA VAL A 684 6.54 17.09 7.09
C VAL A 684 5.07 17.34 7.41
N VAL A 685 4.81 17.76 8.65
CA VAL A 685 3.47 18.08 9.14
C VAL A 685 3.44 19.51 9.68
N GLU A 686 2.27 20.13 9.61
CA GLU A 686 2.00 21.47 10.12
C GLU A 686 1.21 21.41 11.44
N PHE A 687 1.65 22.21 12.41
CA PHE A 687 0.95 22.52 13.65
C PHE A 687 0.46 23.97 13.61
N GLU A 688 -0.29 24.40 14.64
CA GLU A 688 -0.89 25.75 14.69
C GLU A 688 0.08 26.90 14.39
N ARG A 689 1.38 26.76 14.68
CA ARG A 689 2.39 27.81 14.44
C ARG A 689 3.79 27.30 14.03
N GLU A 690 3.97 26.00 13.86
CA GLU A 690 5.29 25.39 13.60
C GLU A 690 5.15 24.20 12.64
N THR A 691 6.25 23.82 11.99
CA THR A 691 6.34 22.59 11.20
C THR A 691 7.17 21.55 11.94
N GLY A 692 6.73 20.30 11.91
CA GLY A 692 7.52 19.19 12.41
C GLY A 692 7.58 18.04 11.44
N LEU A 693 7.96 16.89 11.96
CA LEU A 693 8.21 15.68 11.21
C LEU A 693 7.52 14.49 11.84
N VAL A 694 6.89 13.64 11.03
CA VAL A 694 6.31 12.36 11.44
C VAL A 694 6.83 11.26 10.51
N CYS A 695 7.23 10.12 11.06
CA CYS A 695 7.72 9.00 10.26
C CYS A 695 6.59 8.01 9.96
N LEU A 696 6.33 7.78 8.67
CA LEU A 696 5.53 6.66 8.18
C LEU A 696 6.35 5.38 8.29
N ASP A 697 5.91 4.45 9.13
CA ASP A 697 6.60 3.18 9.37
C ASP A 697 6.17 2.10 8.38
N LEU A 698 7.02 1.85 7.39
CA LEU A 698 6.89 0.81 6.37
C LEU A 698 8.06 -0.20 6.44
N ARG A 699 8.61 -0.43 7.64
CA ARG A 699 9.55 -1.53 7.92
C ARG A 699 8.99 -2.86 7.43
N ARG A 700 9.85 -3.85 7.21
CA ARG A 700 9.47 -5.12 6.56
C ARG A 700 8.33 -5.84 7.32
N GLY A 701 7.25 -6.13 6.59
CA GLY A 701 6.09 -6.85 7.11
C GLY A 701 4.98 -5.96 7.68
N THR A 702 5.11 -4.63 7.56
CA THR A 702 4.01 -3.71 7.91
C THR A 702 2.81 -3.94 6.99
N LYS A 703 1.66 -4.29 7.59
CA LYS A 703 0.41 -4.50 6.86
C LYS A 703 -0.12 -3.20 6.25
N CYS A 704 -0.36 -2.18 7.05
CA CYS A 704 -0.78 -0.86 6.59
C CYS A 704 -0.26 0.21 7.58
N GLY A 705 0.53 1.15 7.08
CA GLY A 705 0.89 2.39 7.78
C GLY A 705 0.05 3.54 7.24
N LEU A 706 -0.35 4.46 8.12
CA LEU A 706 -1.25 5.56 7.79
C LEU A 706 -0.89 6.82 8.58
N ILE A 707 -0.87 7.96 7.88
CA ILE A 707 -0.72 9.32 8.42
C ILE A 707 -1.81 10.15 7.76
N GLN A 708 -2.77 10.62 8.56
CA GLN A 708 -3.92 11.38 8.07
C GLN A 708 -3.91 12.81 8.59
N ASN A 709 -4.55 13.71 7.85
CA ASN A 709 -4.86 15.05 8.32
C ASN A 709 -5.92 14.99 9.41
N MET A 710 -5.82 15.90 10.39
CA MET A 710 -6.83 15.94 11.44
C MET A 710 -8.15 16.43 10.89
N CYS A 711 -9.12 15.53 10.87
CA CYS A 711 -10.50 15.92 10.85
C CYS A 711 -11.43 14.80 11.36
N VAL A 712 -11.30 14.47 12.65
CA VAL A 712 -12.35 14.12 13.63
C VAL A 712 -11.73 13.28 14.75
N TYR A 713 -12.08 13.64 15.99
CA TYR A 713 -11.79 12.96 17.24
C TYR A 713 -11.85 11.43 17.14
N GLU A 714 -10.70 10.77 17.16
CA GLU A 714 -10.59 9.47 17.84
C GLU A 714 -9.51 9.59 18.92
N SER A 715 -9.94 9.37 20.15
CA SER A 715 -9.21 9.47 21.41
C SER A 715 -8.11 8.40 21.61
N GLU A 716 -7.68 7.74 20.54
CA GLU A 716 -6.61 6.73 20.55
C GLU A 716 -5.53 7.11 19.54
N GLY A 717 -4.89 8.26 19.75
CA GLY A 717 -3.72 8.65 18.96
C GLY A 717 -2.64 7.57 19.02
N GLY A 718 -2.31 6.96 17.88
CA GLY A 718 -1.23 5.98 17.79
C GLY A 718 0.11 6.57 18.20
N GLU A 719 1.02 5.74 18.70
CA GLU A 719 2.40 6.16 18.97
C GLU A 719 3.16 6.35 17.65
N PHE A 720 3.55 7.59 17.33
CA PHE A 720 4.35 7.91 16.15
C PHE A 720 5.80 8.27 16.53
N ILE A 721 6.73 7.96 15.63
CA ILE A 721 8.10 8.48 15.68
C ILE A 721 8.07 9.85 15.01
N HIS A 722 8.37 10.90 15.76
CA HIS A 722 8.18 12.27 15.31
C HIS A 722 9.26 13.23 15.83
N CYS A 723 9.31 14.42 15.24
CA CYS A 723 10.03 15.58 15.73
C CYS A 723 9.04 16.74 15.78
N PRO A 724 8.71 17.28 16.98
CA PRO A 724 7.66 18.29 17.12
C PRO A 724 8.02 19.63 16.45
N ARG A 725 9.31 19.94 16.33
CA ARG A 725 9.80 21.18 15.75
C ARG A 725 11.01 20.92 14.87
N LEU A 726 10.89 21.27 13.59
CA LEU A 726 12.04 21.32 12.68
C LEU A 726 12.89 22.57 13.01
N PRO A 727 14.23 22.47 12.98
CA PRO A 727 15.09 23.64 13.13
C PRO A 727 14.86 24.61 11.97
N ASN A 728 14.72 25.91 12.27
CA ASN A 728 14.48 26.96 11.26
C ASN A 728 15.79 27.42 10.61
N GLU A 729 15.73 28.05 9.44
CA GLU A 729 16.89 28.70 8.78
C GLU A 729 17.62 29.71 9.69
N GLN A 730 16.90 30.36 10.63
CA GLN A 730 17.50 31.26 11.62
C GLN A 730 18.30 30.53 12.71
N ASP A 731 18.03 29.24 12.95
CA ASP A 731 18.80 28.39 13.85
C ASP A 731 20.04 27.77 13.13
N GLU A 732 20.06 27.78 11.80
CA GLU A 732 21.18 27.27 10.98
C GLU A 732 22.42 28.18 11.02
N GLU A 733 22.25 29.50 11.20
CA GLU A 733 23.39 30.44 11.33
C GLU A 733 24.17 30.24 12.65
N ALA A 734 23.59 29.60 13.66
CA ALA A 734 24.22 29.40 14.97
C ALA A 734 25.01 28.09 15.11
N TYR A 735 24.83 27.12 14.20
CA TYR A 735 25.46 25.80 14.29
C TYR A 735 26.08 25.38 12.96
N GLU A 736 27.41 25.52 12.82
CA GLU A 736 28.21 24.91 11.74
C GLU A 736 28.26 23.37 11.86
N GLY A 737 27.12 22.68 11.75
CA GLY A 737 27.02 21.23 11.86
C GLY A 737 25.88 20.65 11.02
N PRO A 738 25.86 19.33 10.75
CA PRO A 738 24.74 18.69 10.05
C PRO A 738 23.44 18.93 10.83
N ASN A 739 22.34 19.33 10.16
CA ASN A 739 21.03 19.55 10.79
C ASN A 739 20.62 18.33 11.63
N ARG A 740 20.75 18.46 12.96
CA ARG A 740 20.43 17.39 13.89
C ARG A 740 18.94 17.44 14.22
N ILE A 741 18.23 16.38 13.87
CA ILE A 741 16.79 16.25 14.12
C ILE A 741 16.60 15.29 15.27
N ARG A 742 16.04 15.77 16.37
CA ARG A 742 15.76 14.95 17.55
C ARG A 742 14.45 14.20 17.35
N LEU A 743 14.52 12.87 17.39
CA LEU A 743 13.35 12.01 17.26
C LEU A 743 12.82 11.60 18.64
N GLU A 744 11.51 11.72 18.79
CA GLU A 744 10.75 11.30 19.95
C GLU A 744 9.70 10.28 19.52
N LYS A 745 9.28 9.43 20.46
CA LYS A 745 8.22 8.46 20.22
C LYS A 745 7.10 8.77 21.20
N GLY A 746 5.90 8.97 20.68
CA GLY A 746 4.73 9.28 21.48
C GLY A 746 3.56 9.72 20.62
N ASN A 747 2.49 10.10 21.29
CA ASN A 747 1.28 10.57 20.64
C ASN A 747 1.48 12.01 20.20
N LEU A 748 1.21 12.28 18.93
CA LEU A 748 1.33 13.60 18.35
C LEU A 748 0.10 13.86 17.50
N VAL A 749 -0.35 15.10 17.52
CA VAL A 749 -1.55 15.56 16.84
C VAL A 749 -1.14 16.74 15.96
N TRP A 750 -1.40 16.67 14.66
CA TRP A 750 -1.04 17.69 13.67
C TRP A 750 -2.25 18.10 12.84
N LEU A 751 -2.21 19.31 12.26
CA LEU A 751 -3.33 19.86 11.50
C LEU A 751 -3.40 19.23 10.11
N ARG A 752 -2.29 19.32 9.36
CA ARG A 752 -2.19 18.79 8.00
C ARG A 752 -0.77 18.32 7.67
N THR A 753 -0.66 17.46 6.68
CA THR A 753 0.58 17.04 6.05
C THR A 753 0.96 18.03 4.94
N LEU A 754 2.26 18.27 4.77
CA LEU A 754 2.80 19.19 3.76
C LEU A 754 3.57 18.46 2.65
N GLY A 755 4.12 17.28 2.94
CA GLY A 755 4.88 16.47 1.97
C GLY A 755 6.06 15.73 2.59
N PHE A 756 7.03 15.34 1.76
CA PHE A 756 8.20 14.57 2.20
C PHE A 756 9.36 15.44 2.64
N TYR A 757 10.09 14.98 3.67
CA TYR A 757 11.32 15.62 4.12
C TYR A 757 12.52 15.17 3.27
N GLY A 758 13.13 16.11 2.53
CA GLY A 758 14.16 15.82 1.53
C GLY A 758 15.60 16.20 1.90
N ASN A 759 15.90 16.63 3.13
CA ASN A 759 17.27 17.07 3.47
C ASN A 759 18.21 15.86 3.63
N LYS A 760 19.17 15.74 2.71
CA LYS A 760 20.16 14.63 2.67
C LYS A 760 21.23 14.71 3.75
N LYS A 761 21.49 15.92 4.26
CA LYS A 761 22.52 16.17 5.28
C LYS A 761 21.96 16.05 6.70
N ALA A 762 20.66 15.81 6.84
CA ALA A 762 20.03 15.65 8.14
C ALA A 762 20.52 14.37 8.83
N VAL A 763 20.74 14.52 10.13
CA VAL A 763 21.19 13.46 11.03
C VAL A 763 20.18 13.34 12.15
N PHE A 764 19.60 12.15 12.30
CA PHE A 764 18.55 11.87 13.27
C PHE A 764 19.16 11.33 14.55
N ILE A 765 18.80 11.97 15.65
CA ILE A 765 19.30 11.66 16.99
C ILE A 765 18.20 11.16 17.91
#